data_AF-A0A9P6U2T6-F1
#
_entry.id   AF-A0A9P6U2T6-F1
#
_cell.length_a   1.000
_cell.length_b   1.000
_cell.length_c   1.000
_cell.angle_alpha   90.00
_cell.angle_beta   90.00
_cell.angle_gamma   90.00
#
_symmetry.space_group_name_H-M   'P 1'
#
loop_
_entity.id
_entity.type
_entity.pdbx_description
1 polymer ?
#
loop_
_entity_poly.entity_id
_entity_poly.type
_entity_poly.pdbx_seq_one_letter_code
_entity_poly.pdbx_strand_id
1 'polypeptide(L)'
;MSLQVNFTTHGKDLRVTYEDILNSSSGNDWALFGYDKGTNDLKVLGTGNGGLDELQEEFVDGKIQYAFARVTDPNSSLNKFVLIGWCGDGVPESKKGLFNTHLADVARFLKGYHLQINARSEADVTPQQIMKRIDEASASKYSFHKETSKGRDLISPLQSAYKKTEVPDIAAMQRTAPKPEPTPKYSVGASSKPVMPASSTPVSARWNPAGISSSSTSSTTTNTATTSTSSYSSSSTPTKPFTPPTPSSTTTTSTPSWRSGGGSSYVPPSAAGFNRVAPPSSLSSYAVERNEPTMNKAAQMRLEREQREREERARIEQEIKDREARENAADQSAAASRVAEERRLQEEMERKKAKQEEEERLRRQRQEDEQQEKARQAKEKEEAEMGARAAREAAKAREQGEIEAARARARKEEEAREAEAAAAAAAVTAAAASAAAVDAARKRAEEEEEEERRRHRELQEAEEAEARRRAAEEEAAAAAAAAAAEEEARRRHQEEEDESERRLQEDMHAAAAKSVNAGADALIASSEHPERATGPQSKSAVVLYSYEAAEANEMSLLEGEILFNVSELDVGWWSGESEDGARSGLFPANYVELIEHAHQDHYDDGAAAAAAAAEAEAAEATAAAHEEASYHAAGAGAGASHASDKPSAVALYDYAAGEPNEISFVEGETILEIEQVTDDWWQGVNHKGETGLFPANYVELHQ
;
A
#
# COMPACT_ATOMS: atom_id res chain seq x y z
N MET A 1 -1.64 0.67 28.04
CA MET A 1 -1.80 1.83 27.13
C MET A 1 -2.07 1.29 25.74
N SER A 2 -2.80 2.00 24.88
CA SER A 2 -3.05 1.54 23.50
C SER A 2 -1.73 1.43 22.71
N LEU A 3 -1.60 0.38 21.91
CA LEU A 3 -0.48 0.15 20.98
C LEU A 3 -0.70 0.81 19.60
N GLN A 4 -1.72 1.66 19.47
CA GLN A 4 -2.03 2.44 18.27
C GLN A 4 -1.66 3.92 18.45
N VAL A 5 -1.43 4.64 17.34
CA VAL A 5 -1.35 6.10 17.34
C VAL A 5 -2.71 6.71 17.67
N ASN A 6 -2.71 7.70 18.55
CA ASN A 6 -3.88 8.49 18.89
C ASN A 6 -3.85 9.85 18.17
N PHE A 7 -4.86 10.09 17.32
CA PHE A 7 -5.06 11.35 16.59
C PHE A 7 -6.08 12.29 17.25
N THR A 8 -6.79 11.90 18.32
CA THR A 8 -7.91 12.71 18.84
C THR A 8 -7.44 13.87 19.69
N THR A 9 -6.44 13.66 20.54
CA THR A 9 -5.96 14.63 21.55
C THR A 9 -5.54 15.97 20.92
N HIS A 10 -4.75 15.94 19.84
CA HIS A 10 -4.33 17.12 19.07
C HIS A 10 -4.99 17.19 17.69
N GLY A 11 -6.11 16.50 17.49
CA GLY A 11 -6.71 16.28 16.17
C GLY A 11 -7.26 17.53 15.46
N LYS A 12 -7.31 18.68 16.13
CA LYS A 12 -7.58 19.97 15.47
C LYS A 12 -6.31 20.48 14.81
N ASP A 13 -5.27 20.69 15.62
CA ASP A 13 -3.97 21.23 15.22
C ASP A 13 -3.33 20.38 14.13
N LEU A 14 -3.34 19.04 14.29
CA LEU A 14 -2.87 18.09 13.28
C LEU A 14 -3.54 18.28 11.90
N ARG A 15 -4.86 18.54 11.87
CA ARG A 15 -5.61 18.75 10.61
C ARG A 15 -5.34 20.12 10.03
N VAL A 16 -5.36 21.17 10.84
CA VAL A 16 -5.09 22.55 10.40
C VAL A 16 -3.71 22.64 9.75
N THR A 17 -2.67 22.13 10.43
CA THR A 17 -1.30 22.13 9.91
C THR A 17 -1.15 21.28 8.63
N TYR A 18 -1.86 20.17 8.51
CA TYR A 18 -1.88 19.36 7.28
C TYR A 18 -2.61 20.07 6.12
N GLU A 19 -3.77 20.66 6.38
CA GLU A 19 -4.53 21.45 5.40
C GLU A 19 -3.75 22.71 4.96
N ASP A 20 -2.99 23.34 5.86
CA ASP A 20 -2.09 24.45 5.53
C ASP A 20 -1.02 24.04 4.51
N ILE A 21 -0.42 22.86 4.62
CA ILE A 21 0.62 22.40 3.68
C ILE A 21 0.02 22.02 2.33
N LEU A 22 -1.19 21.45 2.31
CA LEU A 22 -1.92 21.21 1.06
C LEU A 22 -2.23 22.53 0.33
N ASN A 23 -2.56 23.58 1.08
CA ASN A 23 -2.94 24.89 0.56
C ASN A 23 -1.72 25.80 0.34
N SER A 24 -1.32 26.00 -0.91
CA SER A 24 -0.21 26.88 -1.34
C SER A 24 -0.31 28.37 -0.91
N SER A 25 -1.34 28.76 -0.16
CA SER A 25 -1.57 30.11 0.35
C SER A 25 -1.18 30.30 1.83
N SER A 26 -0.92 29.23 2.59
CA SER A 26 -0.50 29.30 4.00
C SER A 26 0.91 29.89 4.16
N GLY A 27 1.78 29.64 3.17
CA GLY A 27 3.20 29.98 3.21
C GLY A 27 4.08 28.92 3.89
N ASN A 28 3.51 27.84 4.42
CA ASN A 28 4.24 26.71 5.00
C ASN A 28 4.50 25.63 3.93
N ASP A 29 5.70 25.06 3.92
CA ASP A 29 6.09 23.98 3.03
C ASP A 29 6.22 22.63 3.73
N TRP A 30 6.49 22.61 5.04
CA TRP A 30 6.59 21.36 5.80
C TRP A 30 6.00 21.48 7.21
N ALA A 31 5.59 20.33 7.75
CA ALA A 31 5.40 20.13 9.18
C ALA A 31 6.03 18.83 9.63
N LEU A 32 6.47 18.85 10.88
CA LEU A 32 7.05 17.73 11.59
C LEU A 32 6.12 17.36 12.74
N PHE A 33 5.70 16.11 12.77
CA PHE A 33 4.83 15.52 13.77
C PHE A 33 5.61 14.51 14.62
N GLY A 34 5.15 14.26 15.83
CA GLY A 34 5.72 13.25 16.71
C GLY A 34 4.93 13.10 17.99
N TYR A 35 5.43 12.26 18.89
CA TYR A 35 4.71 11.86 20.10
C TYR A 35 4.82 12.89 21.22
N ASP A 36 3.79 12.98 22.06
CA ASP A 36 3.93 13.64 23.35
C ASP A 36 4.74 12.79 24.36
N LYS A 37 5.11 13.37 25.51
CA LYS A 37 6.02 12.79 26.51
C LYS A 37 5.49 11.47 27.10
N GLY A 38 5.77 10.35 26.43
CA GLY A 38 5.53 8.99 26.93
C GLY A 38 4.25 8.32 26.44
N THR A 39 3.33 9.06 25.82
CA THR A 39 2.10 8.54 25.22
C THR A 39 2.30 8.13 23.74
N ASN A 40 1.25 7.57 23.13
CA ASN A 40 1.17 7.35 21.67
C ASN A 40 0.33 8.45 20.97
N ASP A 41 0.11 9.58 21.65
CA ASP A 41 -0.64 10.72 21.15
C ASP A 41 0.25 11.54 20.20
N LEU A 42 -0.20 11.68 18.95
CA LEU A 42 0.53 12.43 17.93
C LEU A 42 0.23 13.93 18.05
N LYS A 43 1.26 14.76 17.95
CA LYS A 43 1.16 16.22 17.94
C LYS A 43 2.09 16.85 16.89
N VAL A 44 1.82 18.12 16.57
CA VAL A 44 2.75 18.95 15.81
C VAL A 44 3.97 19.28 16.68
N LEU A 45 5.17 19.17 16.11
CA LEU A 45 6.43 19.55 16.75
C LEU A 45 6.99 20.86 16.16
N GLY A 46 6.84 21.05 14.85
CA GLY A 46 7.32 22.24 14.14
C GLY A 46 6.70 22.37 12.75
N THR A 47 6.75 23.58 12.19
CA THR A 47 6.25 23.94 10.85
C THR A 47 7.15 25.02 10.26
N GLY A 48 7.49 24.94 8.98
CA GLY A 48 8.41 25.90 8.36
C GLY A 48 8.25 26.07 6.85
N ASN A 49 9.09 26.95 6.29
CA ASN A 49 9.02 27.41 4.90
C ASN A 49 10.39 27.51 4.19
N GLY A 50 11.47 27.03 4.83
CA GLY A 50 12.76 26.77 4.21
C GLY A 50 12.82 25.44 3.44
N GLY A 51 11.67 24.80 3.18
CA GLY A 51 11.58 23.57 2.40
C GLY A 51 12.31 22.39 3.03
N LEU A 52 12.96 21.58 2.19
CA LEU A 52 13.66 20.36 2.64
C LEU A 52 14.97 20.64 3.39
N ASP A 53 15.65 21.75 3.06
CA ASP A 53 16.95 22.12 3.65
C ASP A 53 16.81 22.55 5.11
N GLU A 54 15.66 23.13 5.50
CA GLU A 54 15.28 23.39 6.90
C GLU A 54 14.79 22.12 7.59
N LEU A 55 13.89 21.36 6.94
CA LEU A 55 13.28 20.15 7.50
C LEU A 55 14.30 19.08 7.93
N GLN A 56 15.43 18.94 7.23
CA GLN A 56 16.45 17.96 7.60
C GLN A 56 17.10 18.24 8.97
N GLU A 57 17.17 19.51 9.41
CA GLU A 57 17.85 19.92 10.66
C GLU A 57 16.96 19.75 11.91
N GLU A 58 15.63 19.60 11.72
CA GLU A 58 14.63 19.45 12.79
C GLU A 58 14.38 17.98 13.22
N PHE A 59 14.97 17.00 12.52
CA PHE A 59 14.89 15.60 12.90
C PHE A 59 15.78 15.26 14.11
N VAL A 60 15.30 14.39 15.00
CA VAL A 60 15.94 14.05 16.26
C VAL A 60 16.17 12.54 16.35
N ASP A 61 17.43 12.11 16.40
CA ASP A 61 17.82 10.69 16.46
C ASP A 61 17.16 9.90 17.61
N GLY A 62 16.88 10.55 18.74
CA GLY A 62 16.25 9.93 19.90
C GLY A 62 14.73 9.72 19.79
N LYS A 63 14.08 10.10 18.68
CA LYS A 63 12.62 10.12 18.54
C LYS A 63 12.15 9.46 17.25
N ILE A 64 10.93 8.90 17.30
CA ILE A 64 10.14 8.63 16.10
C ILE A 64 9.38 9.90 15.76
N GLN A 65 9.46 10.33 14.50
CA GLN A 65 8.81 11.52 13.98
C GLN A 65 8.24 11.20 12.59
N TYR A 66 7.31 12.04 12.12
CA TYR A 66 6.75 11.94 10.78
C TYR A 66 6.74 13.34 10.17
N ALA A 67 7.33 13.54 8.99
CA ALA A 67 7.23 14.81 8.30
C ALA A 67 6.29 14.71 7.10
N PHE A 68 5.52 15.77 6.86
CA PHE A 68 4.78 15.97 5.63
C PHE A 68 5.34 17.21 4.95
N ALA A 69 5.89 17.04 3.75
CA ALA A 69 6.60 18.09 3.03
C ALA A 69 6.02 18.28 1.63
N ARG A 70 5.72 19.53 1.28
CA ARG A 70 5.40 19.98 -0.06
C ARG A 70 6.69 20.31 -0.80
N VAL A 71 6.86 19.75 -1.98
CA VAL A 71 8.10 19.86 -2.77
C VAL A 71 7.77 20.04 -4.24
N THR A 72 8.30 21.09 -4.85
CA THR A 72 8.12 21.37 -6.29
C THR A 72 9.06 20.51 -7.12
N ASP A 73 8.52 19.59 -7.92
CA ASP A 73 9.31 18.73 -8.82
C ASP A 73 9.91 19.58 -9.97
N PRO A 74 11.25 19.61 -10.16
CA PRO A 74 11.89 20.43 -11.18
C PRO A 74 11.55 20.01 -12.62
N ASN A 75 11.10 18.76 -12.83
CA ASN A 75 10.80 18.20 -14.14
C ASN A 75 9.32 18.38 -14.55
N SER A 76 8.41 18.53 -13.60
CA SER A 76 6.98 18.76 -13.86
C SER A 76 6.44 20.13 -13.41
N SER A 77 7.22 20.88 -12.62
CA SER A 77 6.83 22.11 -11.92
C SER A 77 5.56 22.01 -11.06
N LEU A 78 5.15 20.78 -10.72
CA LEU A 78 4.01 20.52 -9.85
C LEU A 78 4.47 20.35 -8.41
N ASN A 79 3.65 20.86 -7.49
CA ASN A 79 3.78 20.56 -6.07
C ASN A 79 3.45 19.09 -5.85
N LYS A 80 4.38 18.31 -5.30
CA LYS A 80 4.17 16.96 -4.82
C LYS A 80 4.27 16.95 -3.29
N PHE A 81 3.58 16.00 -2.66
CA PHE A 81 3.64 15.81 -1.21
C PHE A 81 4.46 14.57 -0.87
N VAL A 82 5.38 14.68 0.07
CA VAL A 82 6.23 13.59 0.56
C VAL A 82 5.89 13.31 2.02
N LEU A 83 5.61 12.06 2.32
CA LEU A 83 5.51 11.55 3.69
C LEU A 83 6.85 10.93 4.08
N ILE A 84 7.50 11.45 5.12
CA ILE A 84 8.76 10.92 5.65
C ILE A 84 8.48 10.29 7.01
N GLY A 85 8.57 8.96 7.10
CA GLY A 85 8.61 8.28 8.39
C GLY A 85 10.03 8.26 8.92
N TRP A 86 10.30 8.98 10.01
CA TRP A 86 11.61 9.04 10.65
C TRP A 86 11.65 8.13 11.88
N CYS A 87 12.58 7.16 11.86
CA CYS A 87 12.87 6.28 12.97
C CYS A 87 14.36 6.43 13.33
N GLY A 88 14.70 7.51 14.03
CA GLY A 88 16.08 7.84 14.40
C GLY A 88 16.80 6.73 15.17
N ASP A 89 18.13 6.67 15.05
CA ASP A 89 18.88 5.52 15.54
C ASP A 89 18.95 5.44 17.08
N GLY A 90 18.79 6.57 17.78
CA GLY A 90 18.72 6.66 19.24
C GLY A 90 17.37 6.21 19.84
N VAL A 91 16.35 5.89 19.04
CA VAL A 91 15.05 5.42 19.54
C VAL A 91 15.21 4.05 20.25
N PRO A 92 14.61 3.85 21.44
CA PRO A 92 14.59 2.56 22.12
C PRO A 92 13.98 1.44 21.27
N GLU A 93 14.59 0.25 21.29
CA GLU A 93 14.22 -0.87 20.40
C GLU A 93 12.77 -1.32 20.57
N SER A 94 12.23 -1.30 21.79
CA SER A 94 10.82 -1.56 22.08
C SER A 94 9.85 -0.57 21.40
N LYS A 95 10.27 0.68 21.16
CA LYS A 95 9.49 1.67 20.40
C LYS A 95 9.71 1.54 18.89
N LYS A 96 10.89 1.08 18.44
CA LYS A 96 11.17 0.82 17.01
C LYS A 96 10.22 -0.24 16.41
N GLY A 97 9.75 -1.21 17.21
CA GLY A 97 8.74 -2.19 16.79
C GLY A 97 7.40 -1.57 16.34
N LEU A 98 6.94 -0.53 17.03
CA LEU A 98 5.67 0.17 16.73
C LEU A 98 5.73 1.03 15.45
N PHE A 99 6.94 1.37 14.97
CA PHE A 99 7.15 2.37 13.93
C PHE A 99 6.33 2.11 12.65
N ASN A 100 6.34 0.87 12.13
CA ASN A 100 5.67 0.57 10.86
C ASN A 100 4.14 0.57 10.97
N THR A 101 3.59 0.07 12.09
CA THR A 101 2.14 0.11 12.37
C THR A 101 1.67 1.56 12.47
N HIS A 102 2.33 2.35 13.33
CA HIS A 102 2.03 3.77 13.50
C HIS A 102 2.24 4.57 12.19
N LEU A 103 3.25 4.23 11.37
CA LEU A 103 3.46 4.86 10.07
C LEU A 103 2.31 4.57 9.08
N ALA A 104 1.74 3.37 9.10
CA ALA A 104 0.57 3.05 8.28
C ALA A 104 -0.67 3.87 8.72
N ASP A 105 -0.87 4.06 10.02
CA ASP A 105 -1.95 4.90 10.55
C ASP A 105 -1.73 6.38 10.20
N VAL A 106 -0.50 6.89 10.38
CA VAL A 106 -0.12 8.26 10.00
C VAL A 106 -0.26 8.48 8.49
N ALA A 107 0.03 7.47 7.65
CA ALA A 107 -0.19 7.52 6.21
C ALA A 107 -1.68 7.58 5.82
N ARG A 108 -2.56 6.87 6.55
CA ARG A 108 -4.03 6.96 6.39
C ARG A 108 -4.55 8.35 6.75
N PHE A 109 -4.00 8.97 7.80
CA PHE A 109 -4.36 10.33 8.24
C PHE A 109 -3.84 11.39 7.26
N LEU A 110 -2.53 11.38 6.96
CA LEU A 110 -1.84 12.33 6.07
C LEU A 110 -1.95 11.92 4.59
N LYS A 111 -3.18 11.64 4.13
CA LYS A 111 -3.48 11.14 2.77
C LYS A 111 -2.99 12.07 1.65
N GLY A 112 -2.89 11.56 0.43
CA GLY A 112 -2.52 12.35 -0.76
C GLY A 112 -1.01 12.62 -0.92
N TYR A 113 -0.17 11.98 -0.12
CA TYR A 113 1.26 11.90 -0.42
C TYR A 113 1.48 11.18 -1.77
N HIS A 114 2.49 11.66 -2.51
CA HIS A 114 2.90 11.13 -3.81
C HIS A 114 4.11 10.19 -3.67
N LEU A 115 4.83 10.29 -2.56
CA LEU A 115 6.01 9.50 -2.23
C LEU A 115 6.07 9.29 -0.72
N GLN A 116 6.37 8.07 -0.30
CA GLN A 116 6.66 7.72 1.09
C GLN A 116 8.14 7.35 1.20
N ILE A 117 8.83 7.88 2.21
CA ILE A 117 10.23 7.59 2.51
C ILE A 117 10.33 7.13 3.96
N ASN A 118 10.91 5.96 4.18
CA ASN A 118 11.28 5.51 5.52
C ASN A 118 12.76 5.87 5.73
N ALA A 119 13.05 6.72 6.71
CA ALA A 119 14.37 7.26 7.02
C ALA A 119 14.82 6.84 8.44
N ARG A 120 16.12 6.62 8.61
CA ARG A 120 16.73 6.26 9.91
C ARG A 120 17.92 7.15 10.28
N SER A 121 18.45 7.90 9.33
CA SER A 121 19.60 8.78 9.48
C SER A 121 19.44 10.06 8.67
N GLU A 122 20.12 11.13 9.09
CA GLU A 122 20.14 12.44 8.40
C GLU A 122 20.43 12.29 6.90
N ALA A 123 21.33 11.36 6.54
CA ALA A 123 21.66 11.04 5.15
C ALA A 123 20.43 10.69 4.29
N ASP A 124 19.45 9.97 4.84
CA ASP A 124 18.24 9.52 4.14
C ASP A 124 17.27 10.66 3.80
N VAL A 125 17.26 11.72 4.62
CA VAL A 125 16.38 12.90 4.51
C VAL A 125 17.03 14.09 3.81
N THR A 126 18.31 13.99 3.43
CA THR A 126 18.97 15.05 2.65
C THR A 126 18.15 15.45 1.40
N PRO A 127 17.98 16.76 1.11
CA PRO A 127 17.19 17.26 -0.01
C PRO A 127 17.53 16.58 -1.34
N GLN A 128 18.81 16.28 -1.58
CA GLN A 128 19.28 15.60 -2.79
C GLN A 128 18.73 14.18 -2.93
N GLN A 129 18.63 13.41 -1.85
CA GLN A 129 18.04 12.06 -1.88
C GLN A 129 16.52 12.10 -2.04
N ILE A 130 15.84 13.02 -1.34
CA ILE A 130 14.39 13.19 -1.45
C ILE A 130 14.04 13.61 -2.89
N MET A 131 14.68 14.65 -3.43
CA MET A 131 14.45 15.13 -4.80
C MET A 131 14.74 14.06 -5.85
N LYS A 132 15.80 13.26 -5.66
CA LYS A 132 16.08 12.11 -6.53
C LYS A 132 14.94 11.08 -6.49
N ARG A 133 14.41 10.72 -5.31
CA ARG A 133 13.27 9.80 -5.19
C ARG A 133 11.98 10.39 -5.76
N ILE A 134 11.74 11.70 -5.61
CA ILE A 134 10.60 12.41 -6.24
C ILE A 134 10.65 12.33 -7.77
N ASP A 135 11.86 12.45 -8.33
CA ASP A 135 12.13 12.34 -9.76
C ASP A 135 12.09 10.88 -10.25
N GLU A 136 12.53 9.89 -9.46
CA GLU A 136 12.36 8.46 -9.73
C GLU A 136 10.89 7.99 -9.66
N ALA A 137 10.09 8.56 -8.75
CA ALA A 137 8.63 8.39 -8.70
C ALA A 137 7.89 9.30 -9.72
N SER A 138 8.59 10.22 -10.39
CA SER A 138 8.00 11.05 -11.44
C SER A 138 7.86 10.22 -12.72
N ALA A 139 6.62 9.85 -13.06
CA ALA A 139 6.31 9.16 -14.33
C ALA A 139 6.80 9.93 -15.58
N SER A 140 7.16 11.21 -15.44
CA SER A 140 7.97 12.00 -16.36
C SER A 140 9.24 11.29 -16.87
N LYS A 141 9.76 10.27 -16.17
CA LYS A 141 10.86 9.39 -16.59
C LYS A 141 10.50 8.33 -17.65
N TYR A 142 9.40 8.50 -18.40
CA TYR A 142 9.13 7.73 -19.63
C TYR A 142 10.14 8.02 -20.77
N SER A 143 11.39 7.63 -20.57
CA SER A 143 12.41 7.51 -21.61
C SER A 143 12.14 6.28 -22.47
N PHE A 144 11.06 6.34 -23.27
CA PHE A 144 10.93 5.49 -24.45
C PHE A 144 12.21 5.68 -25.29
N HIS A 145 12.96 4.60 -25.46
CA HIS A 145 14.30 4.59 -26.09
C HIS A 145 15.40 5.42 -25.38
N LYS A 146 15.76 5.05 -24.14
CA LYS A 146 17.18 5.06 -23.76
C LYS A 146 17.70 3.99 -22.79
N GLU A 147 16.94 2.92 -22.56
CA GLU A 147 17.57 1.67 -22.14
C GLU A 147 18.38 1.10 -23.31
N THR A 148 19.68 1.42 -23.34
CA THR A 148 20.63 0.63 -24.13
C THR A 148 20.55 -0.78 -23.57
N SER A 149 20.03 -1.73 -24.36
CA SER A 149 19.84 -3.11 -23.94
C SER A 149 21.12 -3.65 -23.31
N LYS A 150 21.13 -3.83 -21.98
CA LYS A 150 22.15 -4.66 -21.32
C LYS A 150 22.02 -6.03 -21.96
N GLY A 151 23.00 -6.39 -22.78
CA GLY A 151 22.93 -7.55 -23.65
C GLY A 151 22.70 -8.78 -22.80
N ARG A 152 21.46 -9.31 -22.83
CA ARG A 152 20.94 -10.43 -22.05
C ARG A 152 22.07 -11.41 -21.73
N ASP A 153 22.51 -11.43 -20.47
CA ASP A 153 23.76 -12.08 -20.08
C ASP A 153 23.83 -13.48 -20.66
N LEU A 154 24.74 -13.65 -21.63
CA LEU A 154 24.84 -14.87 -22.41
C LEU A 154 25.36 -15.95 -21.47
N ILE A 155 24.43 -16.82 -21.03
CA ILE A 155 24.66 -17.92 -20.11
C ILE A 155 25.87 -18.71 -20.63
N SER A 156 27.03 -18.46 -20.03
CA SER A 156 28.28 -19.01 -20.51
C SER A 156 28.22 -20.52 -20.37
N PRO A 157 28.44 -21.30 -21.44
CA PRO A 157 28.19 -22.75 -21.42
C PRO A 157 28.91 -23.39 -20.23
N LEU A 158 28.17 -24.06 -19.34
CA LEU A 158 28.76 -24.68 -18.16
C LEU A 158 29.79 -25.74 -18.57
N GLN A 159 31.03 -25.53 -18.15
CA GLN A 159 32.13 -26.42 -18.47
C GLN A 159 32.58 -27.15 -17.19
N SER A 160 31.97 -28.31 -16.97
CA SER A 160 32.10 -29.28 -15.86
C SER A 160 33.40 -30.12 -15.82
N ALA A 161 34.13 -30.07 -14.71
CA ALA A 161 35.54 -30.48 -14.64
C ALA A 161 35.85 -31.97 -14.94
N TYR A 162 36.53 -32.23 -16.06
CA TYR A 162 37.23 -33.51 -16.31
C TYR A 162 38.54 -33.29 -17.07
N LYS A 163 39.65 -33.79 -16.53
CA LYS A 163 40.93 -33.90 -17.24
C LYS A 163 41.18 -35.36 -17.56
N LYS A 164 41.20 -35.70 -18.85
CA LYS A 164 41.53 -37.05 -19.32
C LYS A 164 42.99 -37.35 -18.99
N THR A 165 43.24 -38.33 -18.12
CA THR A 165 44.58 -38.84 -17.84
C THR A 165 45.14 -39.54 -19.08
N GLU A 166 46.34 -39.13 -19.50
CA GLU A 166 47.08 -39.83 -20.55
C GLU A 166 47.69 -41.11 -20.00
N VAL A 167 47.70 -42.16 -20.81
CA VAL A 167 48.36 -43.43 -20.46
C VAL A 167 49.86 -43.25 -20.69
N PRO A 168 50.73 -43.41 -19.67
CA PRO A 168 52.16 -43.18 -19.82
C PRO A 168 52.80 -44.21 -20.74
N ASP A 169 53.64 -43.76 -21.68
CA ASP A 169 54.40 -44.67 -22.54
C ASP A 169 55.51 -45.38 -21.75
N ILE A 170 55.19 -46.61 -21.34
CA ILE A 170 56.05 -47.51 -20.59
C ILE A 170 57.36 -47.81 -21.33
N ALA A 171 57.36 -47.78 -22.67
CA ALA A 171 58.55 -48.05 -23.49
C ALA A 171 59.53 -46.87 -23.50
N ALA A 172 59.04 -45.63 -23.32
CA ALA A 172 59.89 -44.46 -23.11
C ALA A 172 60.58 -44.52 -21.74
N MET A 173 59.84 -44.89 -20.69
CA MET A 173 60.37 -44.93 -19.31
C MET A 173 61.43 -46.04 -19.10
N GLN A 174 61.34 -47.16 -19.80
CA GLN A 174 62.36 -48.22 -19.72
C GLN A 174 63.68 -47.87 -20.43
N ARG A 175 63.71 -46.83 -21.28
CA ARG A 175 64.91 -46.39 -22.00
C ARG A 175 65.83 -45.46 -21.18
N THR A 176 65.36 -44.93 -20.05
CA THR A 176 66.10 -43.97 -19.22
C THR A 176 66.61 -44.54 -17.89
N ALA A 177 66.44 -45.85 -17.65
CA ALA A 177 66.91 -46.50 -16.43
C ALA A 177 68.45 -46.60 -16.38
N PRO A 178 69.12 -46.06 -15.35
CA PRO A 178 70.58 -46.16 -15.22
C PRO A 178 71.02 -47.58 -14.83
N LYS A 179 72.19 -47.98 -15.34
CA LYS A 179 72.77 -49.32 -15.14
C LYS A 179 73.51 -49.39 -13.79
N PRO A 180 73.35 -50.46 -12.98
CA PRO A 180 74.05 -50.59 -11.71
C PRO A 180 75.56 -50.85 -11.90
N GLU A 181 76.38 -50.17 -11.11
CA GLU A 181 77.85 -50.28 -11.09
C GLU A 181 78.34 -51.12 -9.89
N PRO A 182 79.35 -52.00 -10.04
CA PRO A 182 79.77 -52.92 -8.97
C PRO A 182 81.08 -52.50 -8.26
N THR A 183 81.16 -52.68 -6.94
CA THR A 183 82.41 -52.88 -6.14
C THR A 183 82.04 -53.26 -4.69
N PRO A 184 82.98 -53.69 -3.82
CA PRO A 184 83.85 -54.85 -3.94
C PRO A 184 83.63 -55.84 -2.75
N LYS A 185 84.55 -56.80 -2.52
CA LYS A 185 84.47 -57.81 -1.43
C LYS A 185 85.57 -57.64 -0.37
N TYR A 186 85.49 -58.45 0.70
CA TYR A 186 86.37 -58.58 1.89
C TYR A 186 86.16 -57.53 3.00
N SER A 187 86.32 -57.82 4.31
CA SER A 187 86.19 -59.09 5.08
C SER A 187 86.26 -58.85 6.61
N VAL A 188 85.46 -59.57 7.41
CA VAL A 188 85.52 -59.81 8.88
C VAL A 188 86.47 -59.00 9.80
N GLY A 189 85.94 -58.43 10.91
CA GLY A 189 86.78 -58.01 12.05
C GLY A 189 86.10 -57.29 13.25
N ALA A 190 85.66 -58.06 14.25
CA ALA A 190 85.54 -57.71 15.70
C ALA A 190 84.63 -56.56 16.24
N SER A 191 84.02 -56.87 17.39
CA SER A 191 83.44 -56.06 18.50
C SER A 191 83.49 -54.52 18.45
N SER A 192 82.44 -53.79 18.86
CA SER A 192 81.88 -53.88 20.25
C SER A 192 80.39 -53.50 20.42
N LYS A 193 79.86 -53.84 21.61
CA LYS A 193 78.44 -53.83 22.07
C LYS A 193 78.00 -52.47 22.70
N PRO A 194 76.75 -52.28 23.21
CA PRO A 194 75.43 -52.34 22.54
C PRO A 194 74.48 -51.20 23.07
N VAL A 195 73.18 -51.50 23.30
CA VAL A 195 72.07 -50.71 23.92
C VAL A 195 71.29 -49.86 22.89
N MET A 196 70.06 -50.19 22.43
CA MET A 196 68.78 -50.70 23.00
C MET A 196 67.83 -49.60 23.51
N PRO A 197 66.48 -49.77 23.50
CA PRO A 197 65.64 -50.79 22.84
C PRO A 197 64.54 -50.18 21.94
N ALA A 198 63.64 -51.03 21.42
CA ALA A 198 62.52 -50.65 20.53
C ALA A 198 61.15 -50.57 21.25
N SER A 199 60.13 -50.04 20.55
CA SER A 199 58.79 -50.62 20.60
C SER A 199 58.08 -50.47 19.25
N SER A 200 57.19 -51.41 18.92
CA SER A 200 56.41 -51.41 17.68
C SER A 200 55.23 -52.37 17.78
N THR A 201 54.01 -51.93 17.47
CA THR A 201 52.94 -52.73 16.79
C THR A 201 51.69 -51.86 16.51
N PRO A 202 50.90 -52.15 15.45
CA PRO A 202 49.59 -51.54 15.16
C PRO A 202 48.41 -52.51 15.45
N VAL A 203 47.15 -52.11 15.17
CA VAL A 203 46.03 -52.90 14.53
C VAL A 203 44.60 -52.36 14.83
N SER A 204 43.67 -52.59 13.88
CA SER A 204 42.18 -52.60 13.97
C SER A 204 41.32 -51.34 14.21
N ALA A 205 40.86 -50.79 13.07
CA ALA A 205 39.49 -50.42 12.69
C ALA A 205 38.24 -50.85 13.52
N ARG A 206 37.22 -49.96 13.55
CA ARG A 206 35.83 -50.10 12.96
C ARG A 206 34.63 -49.71 13.88
N TRP A 207 33.71 -48.89 13.31
CA TRP A 207 32.29 -48.59 13.66
C TRP A 207 31.91 -47.47 14.69
N ASN A 208 31.41 -46.33 14.14
CA ASN A 208 30.07 -45.66 14.27
C ASN A 208 29.24 -45.68 15.58
N PRO A 209 28.24 -44.75 15.77
CA PRO A 209 27.85 -43.55 14.98
C PRO A 209 27.59 -42.24 15.80
N ALA A 210 27.04 -41.19 15.14
CA ALA A 210 26.52 -39.91 15.68
C ALA A 210 27.55 -38.93 16.31
N GLY A 211 27.33 -37.61 16.34
CA GLY A 211 26.28 -36.76 15.73
C GLY A 211 26.35 -35.29 16.23
N ILE A 212 25.49 -34.41 15.69
CA ILE A 212 25.16 -33.04 16.18
C ILE A 212 26.22 -31.92 15.94
N SER A 213 25.71 -30.70 15.66
CA SER A 213 26.35 -29.36 15.68
C SER A 213 27.58 -29.07 14.78
N SER A 214 27.62 -28.02 13.94
CA SER A 214 27.29 -26.57 14.04
C SER A 214 28.44 -25.69 14.56
N SER A 215 28.35 -24.38 14.29
CA SER A 215 29.38 -23.33 14.44
C SER A 215 30.46 -23.29 13.33
N SER A 216 31.09 -22.17 12.97
CA SER A 216 30.66 -20.75 12.84
C SER A 216 31.85 -19.94 12.26
N THR A 217 31.77 -18.61 12.28
CA THR A 217 32.93 -17.68 12.44
C THR A 217 34.05 -17.68 11.38
N SER A 218 33.94 -16.70 10.46
CA SER A 218 34.88 -15.56 10.33
C SER A 218 36.08 -15.50 11.31
N SER A 219 37.30 -15.04 11.00
CA SER A 219 37.81 -14.11 9.96
C SER A 219 39.38 -14.22 9.92
N THR A 220 40.21 -13.55 9.11
CA THR A 220 40.56 -12.10 9.02
C THR A 220 41.84 -11.97 8.12
N THR A 221 42.00 -10.92 7.28
CA THR A 221 43.30 -10.40 6.73
C THR A 221 44.13 -11.29 5.77
N THR A 222 44.71 -10.87 4.63
CA THR A 222 44.69 -9.60 3.83
C THR A 222 45.02 -9.86 2.34
N ASN A 223 44.61 -8.94 1.45
CA ASN A 223 45.21 -8.50 0.16
C ASN A 223 46.06 -9.53 -0.65
N THR A 224 45.76 -9.90 -1.91
CA THR A 224 45.75 -8.99 -3.10
C THR A 224 45.19 -9.64 -4.39
N ALA A 225 44.49 -8.83 -5.20
CA ALA A 225 44.49 -8.74 -6.68
C ALA A 225 44.24 -9.94 -7.65
N THR A 226 43.73 -9.59 -8.85
CA THR A 226 43.98 -10.22 -10.17
C THR A 226 43.04 -11.35 -10.68
N THR A 227 42.14 -10.95 -11.60
CA THR A 227 41.78 -11.62 -12.88
C THR A 227 41.14 -13.02 -12.91
N SER A 228 39.84 -13.02 -13.21
CA SER A 228 39.13 -13.67 -14.34
C SER A 228 39.38 -15.14 -14.79
N THR A 229 38.29 -15.73 -15.33
CA THR A 229 38.26 -16.72 -16.43
C THR A 229 38.29 -18.24 -16.08
N SER A 230 37.07 -18.79 -15.89
CA SER A 230 36.49 -19.90 -16.69
C SER A 230 37.05 -21.35 -16.69
N SER A 231 36.13 -22.32 -16.55
CA SER A 231 35.98 -23.59 -17.33
C SER A 231 36.99 -24.77 -17.30
N TYR A 232 36.49 -26.03 -17.28
CA TYR A 232 36.38 -26.87 -18.52
C TYR A 232 35.53 -28.17 -18.37
N SER A 233 34.99 -28.73 -19.47
CA SER A 233 33.76 -29.57 -19.61
C SER A 233 33.87 -31.11 -19.72
N SER A 234 32.84 -31.85 -19.25
CA SER A 234 32.45 -33.26 -19.55
C SER A 234 31.25 -33.76 -18.67
N SER A 235 30.50 -34.84 -18.95
CA SER A 235 30.01 -35.49 -20.21
C SER A 235 29.18 -36.76 -19.88
N SER A 236 28.19 -37.16 -20.69
CA SER A 236 27.89 -38.57 -21.13
C SER A 236 26.54 -38.69 -21.90
N THR A 237 26.22 -39.87 -22.46
CA THR A 237 25.26 -40.14 -23.58
C THR A 237 24.50 -41.48 -23.35
N PRO A 238 23.67 -42.10 -24.26
CA PRO A 238 23.19 -41.81 -25.65
C PRO A 238 21.62 -41.79 -25.73
N THR A 239 20.79 -42.12 -26.76
CA THR A 239 20.89 -42.90 -28.03
C THR A 239 19.87 -42.45 -29.15
N LYS A 240 19.15 -43.37 -29.85
CA LYS A 240 18.37 -43.27 -31.12
C LYS A 240 17.49 -44.54 -31.34
N PRO A 241 16.67 -44.77 -32.41
CA PRO A 241 16.02 -43.89 -33.44
C PRO A 241 14.53 -44.25 -33.81
N PHE A 242 13.78 -43.40 -34.57
CA PHE A 242 12.83 -43.79 -35.66
C PHE A 242 12.39 -42.62 -36.59
N THR A 243 11.46 -42.84 -37.55
CA THR A 243 11.08 -41.97 -38.71
C THR A 243 9.58 -42.01 -39.14
N PRO A 244 9.03 -40.99 -39.85
CA PRO A 244 7.73 -41.07 -40.57
C PRO A 244 7.70 -40.56 -42.07
N PRO A 245 6.58 -40.71 -42.84
CA PRO A 245 6.51 -40.52 -44.32
C PRO A 245 5.43 -39.52 -44.87
N THR A 246 5.13 -39.52 -46.20
CA THR A 246 4.10 -38.73 -46.94
C THR A 246 3.31 -39.59 -47.97
N PRO A 247 2.05 -39.25 -48.41
CA PRO A 247 1.81 -38.68 -49.77
C PRO A 247 0.45 -37.88 -50.06
N SER A 248 0.41 -37.14 -51.20
CA SER A 248 -0.66 -36.75 -52.21
C SER A 248 -2.18 -36.54 -51.85
N SER A 249 -3.10 -35.94 -52.68
CA SER A 249 -3.20 -35.76 -54.15
C SER A 249 -4.27 -34.75 -54.73
N THR A 250 -4.02 -34.16 -55.94
CA THR A 250 -4.99 -33.74 -57.05
C THR A 250 -5.98 -32.54 -56.75
N THR A 251 -6.80 -31.85 -57.61
CA THR A 251 -7.34 -31.95 -59.02
C THR A 251 -7.91 -30.61 -59.61
N THR A 252 -8.20 -30.57 -60.94
CA THR A 252 -9.23 -29.75 -61.69
C THR A 252 -8.86 -28.33 -62.25
N THR A 253 -9.29 -27.79 -63.43
CA THR A 253 -9.45 -28.26 -64.85
C THR A 253 -9.83 -27.08 -65.79
N SER A 254 -9.32 -27.05 -67.04
CA SER A 254 -9.83 -26.36 -68.28
C SER A 254 -9.65 -24.84 -68.53
N THR A 255 -9.69 -24.48 -69.82
CA THR A 255 -9.57 -23.15 -70.47
C THR A 255 -10.88 -22.74 -71.19
N PRO A 256 -10.97 -21.54 -71.80
CA PRO A 256 -10.77 -21.45 -73.26
C PRO A 256 -10.08 -20.14 -73.74
N SER A 257 -9.96 -19.94 -75.07
CA SER A 257 -9.27 -18.82 -75.73
C SER A 257 -10.24 -17.81 -76.41
N TRP A 258 -9.73 -16.73 -77.03
CA TRP A 258 -9.86 -16.45 -78.49
C TRP A 258 -9.26 -15.06 -78.93
N ARG A 259 -8.40 -15.09 -79.96
CA ARG A 259 -8.04 -14.06 -80.99
C ARG A 259 -7.72 -12.55 -80.71
N SER A 260 -6.46 -12.21 -81.01
CA SER A 260 -5.98 -11.33 -82.12
C SER A 260 -6.03 -9.78 -82.10
N GLY A 261 -4.83 -9.17 -82.19
CA GLY A 261 -4.54 -7.92 -82.93
C GLY A 261 -3.95 -6.76 -82.10
N GLY A 262 -2.87 -6.07 -82.48
CA GLY A 262 -1.89 -6.30 -83.57
C GLY A 262 -0.90 -5.14 -83.78
N GLY A 263 0.37 -5.44 -84.13
CA GLY A 263 1.45 -4.45 -84.43
C GLY A 263 2.13 -3.83 -83.18
N SER A 264 3.37 -3.31 -83.23
CA SER A 264 4.40 -3.35 -84.29
C SER A 264 5.82 -3.33 -83.69
N SER A 265 6.38 -4.53 -83.49
CA SER A 265 7.73 -4.97 -83.92
C SER A 265 8.78 -3.95 -84.40
N TYR A 266 10.01 -4.06 -83.86
CA TYR A 266 11.23 -4.06 -84.71
C TYR A 266 12.46 -4.78 -84.10
N VAL A 267 12.63 -6.07 -84.41
CA VAL A 267 13.93 -6.79 -84.44
C VAL A 267 13.85 -7.87 -85.51
N PRO A 268 14.79 -7.95 -86.47
CA PRO A 268 15.01 -9.13 -87.32
C PRO A 268 16.41 -9.76 -87.15
N PRO A 269 16.61 -11.05 -87.50
CA PRO A 269 17.79 -11.83 -87.08
C PRO A 269 18.78 -12.21 -88.23
N SER A 270 19.76 -13.06 -87.90
CA SER A 270 20.78 -13.64 -88.78
C SER A 270 20.25 -14.62 -89.84
N ALA A 271 20.80 -14.57 -91.07
CA ALA A 271 21.05 -15.75 -91.93
C ALA A 271 21.96 -15.45 -93.16
N ALA A 272 23.01 -16.28 -93.34
CA ALA A 272 23.66 -16.83 -94.56
C ALA A 272 23.84 -16.02 -95.89
N GLY A 273 24.96 -16.27 -96.63
CA GLY A 273 25.02 -15.93 -98.07
C GLY A 273 26.34 -15.97 -98.89
N PHE A 274 26.88 -17.16 -99.21
CA PHE A 274 27.53 -17.56 -100.50
C PHE A 274 28.72 -16.82 -101.22
N ASN A 275 29.58 -17.66 -101.84
CA ASN A 275 30.40 -17.44 -103.08
C ASN A 275 31.65 -16.50 -103.02
N ARG A 276 32.76 -16.70 -103.77
CA ARG A 276 33.18 -17.75 -104.76
C ARG A 276 34.71 -17.78 -105.00
N VAL A 277 35.24 -18.95 -105.41
CA VAL A 277 36.39 -19.20 -106.34
C VAL A 277 37.83 -18.80 -105.94
N ALA A 278 38.79 -19.69 -106.26
CA ALA A 278 40.26 -19.49 -106.24
C ALA A 278 40.82 -19.52 -107.69
N PRO A 279 42.11 -19.19 -107.98
CA PRO A 279 43.20 -20.19 -107.87
C PRO A 279 44.58 -19.55 -107.48
N PRO A 280 45.80 -19.96 -107.94
CA PRO A 280 46.66 -20.78 -107.06
C PRO A 280 48.19 -20.41 -107.01
N SER A 281 48.93 -21.15 -106.18
CA SER A 281 50.37 -21.49 -106.31
C SER A 281 51.46 -20.43 -106.10
N SER A 282 52.58 -20.89 -105.48
CA SER A 282 53.99 -20.69 -105.90
C SER A 282 54.99 -20.19 -104.84
N LEU A 283 55.79 -21.14 -104.32
CA LEU A 283 57.24 -21.10 -104.06
C LEU A 283 57.91 -20.01 -103.16
N SER A 284 58.67 -20.53 -102.18
CA SER A 284 60.00 -20.05 -101.71
C SER A 284 60.07 -18.67 -101.01
N SER A 285 60.89 -18.45 -99.97
CA SER A 285 62.22 -19.02 -99.72
C SER A 285 62.70 -18.82 -98.27
N TYR A 286 63.80 -19.47 -97.90
CA TYR A 286 64.63 -19.24 -96.69
C TYR A 286 63.94 -19.33 -95.33
N ALA A 287 63.87 -20.56 -94.80
CA ALA A 287 63.91 -20.77 -93.36
C ALA A 287 65.32 -20.44 -92.84
N VAL A 288 65.41 -19.60 -91.81
CA VAL A 288 66.63 -19.43 -91.00
C VAL A 288 66.40 -20.17 -89.69
N GLU A 289 67.15 -21.25 -89.46
CA GLU A 289 67.10 -21.99 -88.20
C GLU A 289 67.59 -21.10 -87.04
N ARG A 290 66.64 -20.53 -86.29
CA ARG A 290 66.90 -20.04 -84.94
C ARG A 290 66.66 -21.19 -83.97
N ASN A 291 67.75 -21.73 -83.45
CA ASN A 291 67.78 -22.84 -82.51
C ASN A 291 67.11 -22.43 -81.17
N GLU A 292 65.84 -22.81 -80.97
CA GLU A 292 65.15 -22.54 -79.71
C GLU A 292 65.62 -23.49 -78.61
N PRO A 293 65.98 -22.98 -77.40
CA PRO A 293 66.35 -23.84 -76.28
C PRO A 293 65.09 -24.52 -75.73
N THR A 294 64.85 -25.76 -76.14
CA THR A 294 63.71 -26.58 -75.66
C THR A 294 63.70 -26.66 -74.14
N MET A 295 62.76 -25.96 -73.50
CA MET A 295 62.61 -25.90 -72.05
C MET A 295 62.50 -27.31 -71.45
N ASN A 296 63.44 -27.66 -70.57
CA ASN A 296 63.44 -28.94 -69.87
C ASN A 296 62.08 -29.21 -69.19
N LYS A 297 61.63 -30.47 -69.19
CA LYS A 297 60.32 -30.89 -68.66
C LYS A 297 60.04 -30.43 -67.22
N ALA A 298 61.09 -30.25 -66.40
CA ALA A 298 61.00 -29.69 -65.05
C ALA A 298 60.65 -28.19 -64.99
N ALA A 299 61.01 -27.41 -66.01
CA ALA A 299 60.62 -25.99 -66.13
C ALA A 299 59.16 -25.86 -66.59
N GLN A 300 58.68 -26.74 -67.49
CA GLN A 300 57.28 -26.79 -67.91
C GLN A 300 56.34 -27.05 -66.73
N MET A 301 56.61 -28.06 -65.89
CA MET A 301 55.78 -28.31 -64.69
C MET A 301 55.83 -27.18 -63.65
N ARG A 302 56.93 -26.40 -63.59
CA ARG A 302 56.99 -25.21 -62.73
C ARG A 302 56.09 -24.10 -63.24
N LEU A 303 56.12 -23.83 -64.56
CA LEU A 303 55.25 -22.84 -65.19
C LEU A 303 53.77 -23.20 -65.05
N GLU A 304 53.40 -24.46 -65.30
CA GLU A 304 52.02 -24.94 -65.18
C GLU A 304 51.53 -24.87 -63.72
N ARG A 305 52.38 -25.22 -62.75
CA ARG A 305 52.06 -25.04 -61.32
C ARG A 305 51.86 -23.57 -60.97
N GLU A 306 52.72 -22.68 -61.45
CA GLU A 306 52.61 -21.24 -61.19
C GLU A 306 51.36 -20.63 -61.86
N GLN A 307 50.95 -21.13 -63.03
CA GLN A 307 49.68 -20.76 -63.66
C GLN A 307 48.49 -21.17 -62.80
N ARG A 308 48.43 -22.42 -62.32
CA ARG A 308 47.36 -22.89 -61.43
C ARG A 308 47.33 -22.11 -60.11
N GLU A 309 48.48 -21.84 -59.50
CA GLU A 309 48.56 -21.02 -58.27
C GLU A 309 48.11 -19.56 -58.51
N ARG A 310 48.27 -19.01 -59.72
CA ARG A 310 47.73 -17.68 -60.09
C ARG A 310 46.23 -17.72 -60.35
N GLU A 311 45.72 -18.75 -61.02
CA GLU A 311 44.28 -18.97 -61.26
C GLU A 311 43.51 -19.19 -59.95
N GLU A 312 44.07 -19.98 -59.03
CA GLU A 312 43.52 -20.20 -57.69
C GLU A 312 43.51 -18.91 -56.85
N ARG A 313 44.59 -18.12 -56.88
CA ARG A 313 44.63 -16.79 -56.23
C ARG A 313 43.59 -15.83 -56.82
N ALA A 314 43.50 -15.73 -58.15
CA ALA A 314 42.52 -14.86 -58.81
C ALA A 314 41.07 -15.27 -58.50
N ARG A 315 40.80 -16.57 -58.38
CA ARG A 315 39.50 -17.09 -57.94
C ARG A 315 39.19 -16.71 -56.50
N ILE A 316 40.15 -16.87 -55.58
CA ILE A 316 39.98 -16.48 -54.16
C ILE A 316 39.79 -14.97 -54.04
N GLU A 317 40.50 -14.16 -54.83
CA GLU A 317 40.37 -12.70 -54.87
C GLU A 317 38.97 -12.27 -55.37
N GLN A 318 38.43 -12.93 -56.41
CA GLN A 318 37.02 -12.72 -56.81
C GLN A 318 36.04 -13.16 -55.73
N GLU A 319 36.25 -14.30 -55.08
CA GLU A 319 35.34 -14.81 -54.04
C GLU A 319 35.30 -13.90 -52.80
N ILE A 320 36.44 -13.31 -52.41
CA ILE A 320 36.53 -12.27 -51.38
C ILE A 320 35.76 -11.02 -51.81
N LYS A 321 35.99 -10.53 -53.04
CA LYS A 321 35.36 -9.31 -53.56
C LYS A 321 33.85 -9.44 -53.71
N ASP A 322 33.36 -10.60 -54.14
CA ASP A 322 31.92 -10.91 -54.21
C ASP A 322 31.29 -11.04 -52.82
N ARG A 323 32.05 -11.51 -51.81
CA ARG A 323 31.60 -11.53 -50.41
C ARG A 323 31.50 -10.11 -49.85
N GLU A 324 32.54 -9.30 -50.00
CA GLU A 324 32.57 -7.89 -49.57
C GLU A 324 31.45 -7.07 -50.25
N ALA A 325 31.17 -7.32 -51.54
CA ALA A 325 30.07 -6.67 -52.24
C ALA A 325 28.69 -7.06 -51.69
N ARG A 326 28.49 -8.33 -51.30
CA ARG A 326 27.24 -8.80 -50.65
C ARG A 326 27.09 -8.27 -49.23
N GLU A 327 28.18 -8.19 -48.48
CA GLU A 327 28.24 -7.67 -47.10
C GLU A 327 27.88 -6.18 -47.09
N ASN A 328 28.52 -5.36 -47.92
CA ASN A 328 28.16 -3.95 -48.10
C ASN A 328 26.70 -3.74 -48.58
N ALA A 329 26.19 -4.61 -49.45
CA ALA A 329 24.79 -4.54 -49.90
C ALA A 329 23.80 -4.90 -48.78
N ALA A 330 24.13 -5.89 -47.94
CA ALA A 330 23.34 -6.24 -46.76
C ALA A 330 23.31 -5.09 -45.76
N ASP A 331 24.46 -4.50 -45.44
CA ASP A 331 24.56 -3.35 -44.52
C ASP A 331 23.78 -2.13 -45.01
N GLN A 332 23.86 -1.81 -46.32
CA GLN A 332 23.04 -0.75 -46.91
C GLN A 332 21.53 -1.04 -46.81
N SER A 333 21.10 -2.29 -47.00
CA SER A 333 19.70 -2.67 -46.82
C SER A 333 19.23 -2.58 -45.36
N ALA A 334 20.09 -2.96 -44.41
CA ALA A 334 19.82 -2.86 -42.98
C ALA A 334 19.76 -1.40 -42.51
N ALA A 335 20.66 -0.55 -42.99
CA ALA A 335 20.63 0.88 -42.73
C ALA A 335 19.36 1.55 -43.29
N ALA A 336 18.97 1.22 -44.53
CA ALA A 336 17.73 1.71 -45.13
C ALA A 336 16.48 1.26 -44.34
N SER A 337 16.46 0.02 -43.84
CA SER A 337 15.36 -0.47 -42.99
C SER A 337 15.26 0.29 -41.67
N ARG A 338 16.39 0.58 -41.01
CA ARG A 338 16.41 1.35 -39.75
C ARG A 338 15.88 2.78 -39.94
N VAL A 339 16.28 3.47 -41.01
CA VAL A 339 15.77 4.83 -41.31
C VAL A 339 14.27 4.81 -41.65
N ALA A 340 13.78 3.75 -42.30
CA ALA A 340 12.34 3.59 -42.56
C ALA A 340 11.53 3.26 -41.29
N GLU A 341 12.12 2.56 -40.32
CA GLU A 341 11.53 2.26 -39.01
C GLU A 341 11.52 3.49 -38.09
N GLU A 342 12.65 4.19 -37.98
CA GLU A 342 12.79 5.45 -37.24
C GLU A 342 11.77 6.51 -37.71
N ARG A 343 11.63 6.67 -39.04
CA ARG A 343 10.60 7.55 -39.61
C ARG A 343 9.18 7.13 -39.24
N ARG A 344 8.87 5.83 -39.22
CA ARG A 344 7.53 5.33 -38.83
C ARG A 344 7.23 5.61 -37.35
N LEU A 345 8.21 5.43 -36.48
CA LEU A 345 8.10 5.77 -35.07
C LEU A 345 7.89 7.28 -34.88
N GLN A 346 8.56 8.12 -35.67
CA GLN A 346 8.33 9.56 -35.66
C GLN A 346 6.92 9.94 -36.13
N GLU A 347 6.43 9.39 -37.24
CA GLU A 347 5.06 9.59 -37.74
C GLU A 347 4.00 9.11 -36.71
N GLU A 348 4.27 8.04 -35.96
CA GLU A 348 3.39 7.57 -34.87
C GLU A 348 3.43 8.50 -33.64
N MET A 349 4.60 9.01 -33.25
CA MET A 349 4.75 9.96 -32.15
C MET A 349 4.08 11.30 -32.45
N GLU A 350 4.19 11.80 -33.68
CA GLU A 350 3.48 13.00 -34.13
C GLU A 350 1.95 12.77 -34.12
N ARG A 351 1.48 11.59 -34.54
CA ARG A 351 0.05 11.22 -34.45
C ARG A 351 -0.45 11.11 -33.00
N LYS A 352 0.35 10.54 -32.09
CA LYS A 352 0.04 10.47 -30.65
C LYS A 352 -0.05 11.86 -30.03
N LYS A 353 0.92 12.73 -30.32
CA LYS A 353 0.94 14.13 -29.87
C LYS A 353 -0.28 14.91 -30.40
N ALA A 354 -0.62 14.77 -31.68
CA ALA A 354 -1.77 15.44 -32.27
C ALA A 354 -3.10 15.01 -31.59
N LYS A 355 -3.27 13.71 -31.30
CA LYS A 355 -4.44 13.22 -30.55
C LYS A 355 -4.48 13.77 -29.12
N GLN A 356 -3.34 13.82 -28.44
CA GLN A 356 -3.25 14.40 -27.08
C GLN A 356 -3.62 15.89 -27.07
N GLU A 357 -3.18 16.66 -28.07
CA GLU A 357 -3.53 18.07 -28.21
C GLU A 357 -5.03 18.27 -28.54
N GLU A 358 -5.63 17.39 -29.35
CA GLU A 358 -7.07 17.37 -29.62
C GLU A 358 -7.90 17.06 -28.35
N GLU A 359 -7.44 16.10 -27.55
CA GLU A 359 -8.06 15.72 -26.28
C GLU A 359 -7.94 16.83 -25.21
N GLU A 360 -6.79 17.51 -25.14
CA GLU A 360 -6.58 18.67 -24.27
C GLU A 360 -7.47 19.86 -24.68
N ARG A 361 -7.58 20.14 -25.99
CA ARG A 361 -8.51 21.16 -26.52
C ARG A 361 -9.96 20.85 -26.17
N LEU A 362 -10.39 19.58 -26.30
CA LEU A 362 -11.75 19.16 -25.94
C LEU A 362 -12.00 19.24 -24.42
N ARG A 363 -11.02 18.88 -23.60
CA ARG A 363 -11.08 19.03 -22.13
C ARG A 363 -11.20 20.51 -21.74
N ARG A 364 -10.41 21.38 -22.36
CA ARG A 364 -10.47 22.84 -22.14
C ARG A 364 -11.82 23.41 -22.57
N GLN A 365 -12.34 23.03 -23.74
CA GLN A 365 -13.66 23.48 -24.19
C GLN A 365 -14.75 23.08 -23.19
N ARG A 366 -14.74 21.82 -22.71
CA ARG A 366 -15.67 21.35 -21.67
C ARG A 366 -15.58 22.18 -20.39
N GLN A 367 -14.37 22.58 -19.97
CA GLN A 367 -14.18 23.46 -18.80
C GLN A 367 -14.69 24.90 -19.05
N GLU A 368 -14.51 25.45 -20.25
CA GLU A 368 -15.06 26.76 -20.64
C GLU A 368 -16.60 26.74 -20.73
N ASP A 369 -17.19 25.64 -21.20
CA ASP A 369 -18.65 25.44 -21.22
C ASP A 369 -19.22 25.26 -19.79
N GLU A 370 -18.56 24.45 -18.94
CA GLU A 370 -18.95 24.24 -17.54
C GLU A 370 -18.84 25.52 -16.70
N GLN A 371 -17.80 26.33 -16.93
CA GLN A 371 -17.67 27.66 -16.32
C GLN A 371 -18.77 28.63 -16.79
N GLN A 372 -19.15 28.60 -18.06
CA GLN A 372 -20.26 29.40 -18.57
C GLN A 372 -21.61 28.96 -17.98
N GLU A 373 -21.87 27.66 -17.81
CA GLU A 373 -23.08 27.18 -17.15
C GLU A 373 -23.11 27.56 -15.66
N LYS A 374 -22.00 27.37 -14.93
CA LYS A 374 -21.88 27.81 -13.53
C LYS A 374 -22.08 29.33 -13.40
N ALA A 375 -21.56 30.12 -14.33
CA ALA A 375 -21.79 31.57 -14.37
C ALA A 375 -23.24 31.95 -14.73
N ARG A 376 -23.95 31.15 -15.53
CA ARG A 376 -25.39 31.32 -15.81
C ARG A 376 -26.22 31.02 -14.56
N GLN A 377 -25.98 29.88 -13.91
CA GLN A 377 -26.67 29.47 -12.68
C GLN A 377 -26.41 30.46 -11.52
N ALA A 378 -25.19 31.00 -11.42
CA ALA A 378 -24.86 32.02 -10.42
C ALA A 378 -25.69 33.31 -10.61
N LYS A 379 -25.81 33.80 -11.85
CA LYS A 379 -26.64 34.97 -12.17
C LYS A 379 -28.13 34.74 -11.95
N GLU A 380 -28.64 33.57 -12.35
CA GLU A 380 -30.02 33.16 -12.13
C GLU A 380 -30.35 33.09 -10.62
N LYS A 381 -29.42 32.59 -9.81
CA LYS A 381 -29.51 32.62 -8.35
C LYS A 381 -29.46 34.04 -7.77
N GLU A 382 -28.57 34.90 -8.27
CA GLU A 382 -28.46 36.30 -7.82
C GLU A 382 -29.74 37.10 -8.15
N GLU A 383 -30.31 36.91 -9.33
CA GLU A 383 -31.58 37.53 -9.74
C GLU A 383 -32.76 37.02 -8.89
N ALA A 384 -32.82 35.71 -8.62
CA ALA A 384 -33.82 35.11 -7.74
C ALA A 384 -33.68 35.61 -6.27
N GLU A 385 -32.46 35.77 -5.76
CA GLU A 385 -32.21 36.30 -4.42
C GLU A 385 -32.57 37.79 -4.32
N MET A 386 -32.26 38.58 -5.36
CA MET A 386 -32.68 39.98 -5.47
C MET A 386 -34.21 40.11 -5.48
N GLY A 387 -34.90 39.25 -6.25
CA GLY A 387 -36.36 39.16 -6.27
C GLY A 387 -36.94 38.77 -4.90
N ALA A 388 -36.36 37.78 -4.23
CA ALA A 388 -36.78 37.37 -2.88
C ALA A 388 -36.55 38.48 -1.84
N ARG A 389 -35.46 39.25 -1.95
CA ARG A 389 -35.17 40.41 -1.10
C ARG A 389 -36.20 41.52 -1.31
N ALA A 390 -36.49 41.87 -2.56
CA ALA A 390 -37.52 42.87 -2.91
C ALA A 390 -38.91 42.44 -2.42
N ALA A 391 -39.26 41.15 -2.53
CA ALA A 391 -40.52 40.61 -1.99
C ALA A 391 -40.61 40.72 -0.45
N ARG A 392 -39.52 40.43 0.27
CA ARG A 392 -39.44 40.61 1.73
C ARG A 392 -39.56 42.07 2.16
N GLU A 393 -38.98 42.99 1.39
CA GLU A 393 -39.06 44.43 1.64
C GLU A 393 -40.48 44.97 1.38
N ALA A 394 -41.12 44.55 0.28
CA ALA A 394 -42.51 44.87 -0.02
C ALA A 394 -43.50 44.29 1.02
N ALA A 395 -43.21 43.12 1.60
CA ALA A 395 -44.00 42.55 2.69
C ALA A 395 -43.92 43.42 3.97
N LYS A 396 -42.70 43.82 4.39
CA LYS A 396 -42.50 44.72 5.53
C LYS A 396 -43.17 46.09 5.33
N ALA A 397 -43.13 46.63 4.11
CA ALA A 397 -43.81 47.89 3.80
C ALA A 397 -45.34 47.80 3.93
N ARG A 398 -45.95 46.65 3.60
CA ARG A 398 -47.38 46.39 3.82
C ARG A 398 -47.72 46.28 5.31
N GLU A 399 -46.95 45.49 6.05
CA GLU A 399 -47.09 45.32 7.50
C GLU A 399 -46.99 46.67 8.23
N GLN A 400 -46.00 47.51 7.88
CA GLN A 400 -45.87 48.87 8.42
C GLN A 400 -47.06 49.76 8.06
N GLY A 401 -47.56 49.70 6.83
CA GLY A 401 -48.76 50.43 6.41
C GLY A 401 -50.04 49.97 7.13
N GLU A 402 -50.17 48.69 7.44
CA GLU A 402 -51.27 48.15 8.25
C GLU A 402 -51.18 48.60 9.72
N ILE A 403 -49.97 48.60 10.30
CA ILE A 403 -49.71 49.13 11.65
C ILE A 403 -50.00 50.64 11.73
N GLU A 404 -49.59 51.42 10.73
CA GLU A 404 -49.88 52.86 10.66
C GLU A 404 -51.38 53.11 10.48
N ALA A 405 -52.05 52.36 9.61
CA ALA A 405 -53.50 52.43 9.43
C ALA A 405 -54.27 52.03 10.71
N ALA A 406 -53.79 51.03 11.46
CA ALA A 406 -54.35 50.65 12.75
C ALA A 406 -54.18 51.76 13.80
N ARG A 407 -52.99 52.36 13.90
CA ARG A 407 -52.74 53.53 14.77
C ARG A 407 -53.61 54.74 14.40
N ALA A 408 -53.78 55.00 13.11
CA ALA A 408 -54.65 56.07 12.61
C ALA A 408 -56.15 55.81 12.84
N ARG A 409 -56.57 54.54 12.93
CA ARG A 409 -57.93 54.16 13.37
C ARG A 409 -58.09 54.35 14.89
N ALA A 410 -57.18 53.79 15.68
CA ALA A 410 -57.19 53.91 17.14
C ALA A 410 -57.22 55.38 17.59
N ARG A 411 -56.40 56.24 16.99
CA ARG A 411 -56.43 57.70 17.26
C ARG A 411 -57.77 58.35 16.89
N LYS A 412 -58.41 57.94 15.79
CA LYS A 412 -59.74 58.47 15.43
C LYS A 412 -60.85 57.95 16.35
N GLU A 413 -60.69 56.75 16.87
CA GLU A 413 -61.59 56.15 17.87
C GLU A 413 -61.41 56.83 19.23
N GLU A 414 -60.18 57.20 19.60
CA GLU A 414 -59.84 58.03 20.75
C GLU A 414 -60.41 59.46 20.61
N GLU A 415 -60.14 60.16 19.51
CA GLU A 415 -60.71 61.49 19.21
C GLU A 415 -62.26 61.45 19.15
N ALA A 416 -62.86 60.35 18.67
CA ALA A 416 -64.31 60.14 18.69
C ALA A 416 -64.83 59.85 20.11
N ARG A 417 -64.09 59.10 20.93
CA ARG A 417 -64.43 58.80 22.33
C ARG A 417 -64.28 60.01 23.24
N GLU A 418 -63.33 60.90 22.97
CA GLU A 418 -63.25 62.22 23.62
C GLU A 418 -64.43 63.11 23.23
N ALA A 419 -64.80 63.13 21.93
CA ALA A 419 -65.98 63.87 21.47
C ALA A 419 -67.29 63.29 22.04
N GLU A 420 -67.41 61.96 22.15
CA GLU A 420 -68.52 61.28 22.81
C GLU A 420 -68.52 61.55 24.32
N ALA A 421 -67.36 61.56 25.00
CA ALA A 421 -67.26 61.93 26.40
C ALA A 421 -67.64 63.39 26.66
N ALA A 422 -67.30 64.31 25.74
CA ALA A 422 -67.73 65.72 25.80
C ALA A 422 -69.25 65.86 25.55
N ALA A 423 -69.81 65.10 24.60
CA ALA A 423 -71.25 65.05 24.36
C ALA A 423 -72.00 64.39 25.54
N ALA A 424 -71.42 63.37 26.16
CA ALA A 424 -71.93 62.72 27.36
C ALA A 424 -71.86 63.66 28.57
N ALA A 425 -70.80 64.45 28.74
CA ALA A 425 -70.73 65.48 29.76
C ALA A 425 -71.84 66.54 29.61
N ALA A 426 -72.24 66.86 28.36
CA ALA A 426 -73.40 67.71 28.09
C ALA A 426 -74.76 67.00 28.25
N ALA A 427 -74.81 65.67 28.14
CA ALA A 427 -76.03 64.87 28.32
C ALA A 427 -76.27 64.44 29.79
N VAL A 428 -75.21 64.32 30.60
CA VAL A 428 -75.27 64.01 32.04
C VAL A 428 -75.95 65.15 32.82
N THR A 429 -75.93 66.38 32.31
CA THR A 429 -76.75 67.50 32.81
C THR A 429 -78.24 67.40 32.45
N ALA A 430 -78.69 66.39 31.69
CA ALA A 430 -80.03 66.36 31.09
C ALA A 430 -80.92 65.14 31.42
N ALA A 431 -80.38 63.98 31.82
CA ALA A 431 -81.18 62.76 31.98
C ALA A 431 -80.80 61.90 33.21
N ALA A 432 -81.81 61.57 34.02
CA ALA A 432 -81.73 60.59 35.10
C ALA A 432 -82.67 59.40 34.84
N ALA A 433 -82.45 58.31 35.58
CA ALA A 433 -83.28 57.11 35.74
C ALA A 433 -83.28 56.04 34.61
N SER A 434 -82.61 54.91 34.89
CA SER A 434 -83.18 53.57 34.71
C SER A 434 -82.42 52.55 35.57
N ALA A 435 -83.13 51.72 36.34
CA ALA A 435 -82.51 50.75 37.25
C ALA A 435 -81.94 49.49 36.55
N ALA A 436 -82.33 49.22 35.30
CA ALA A 436 -81.92 48.02 34.55
C ALA A 436 -80.43 48.00 34.15
N ALA A 437 -79.75 49.16 34.21
CA ALA A 437 -78.33 49.24 33.89
C ALA A 437 -77.42 48.67 34.99
N VAL A 438 -77.91 48.57 36.24
CA VAL A 438 -77.07 48.25 37.41
C VAL A 438 -76.56 46.81 37.38
N ASP A 439 -77.41 45.82 37.07
CA ASP A 439 -76.96 44.41 36.98
C ASP A 439 -76.04 44.17 35.77
N ALA A 440 -76.27 44.86 34.65
CA ALA A 440 -75.41 44.78 33.47
C ALA A 440 -74.04 45.44 33.69
N ALA A 441 -74.01 46.58 34.40
CA ALA A 441 -72.77 47.24 34.82
C ALA A 441 -72.02 46.40 35.86
N ARG A 442 -72.73 45.81 36.83
CA ARG A 442 -72.16 44.91 37.83
C ARG A 442 -71.49 43.70 37.17
N LYS A 443 -72.17 43.01 36.23
CA LYS A 443 -71.59 41.83 35.58
C LYS A 443 -70.35 42.18 34.74
N ARG A 444 -70.35 43.35 34.08
CA ARG A 444 -69.16 43.86 33.39
C ARG A 444 -68.03 44.22 34.35
N ALA A 445 -68.32 44.81 35.51
CA ALA A 445 -67.31 45.09 36.53
C ALA A 445 -66.73 43.79 37.13
N GLU A 446 -67.55 42.75 37.33
CA GLU A 446 -67.09 41.43 37.76
C GLU A 446 -66.21 40.75 36.69
N GLU A 447 -66.55 40.88 35.39
CA GLU A 447 -65.76 40.41 34.25
C GLU A 447 -64.44 41.21 34.07
N GLU A 448 -64.46 42.53 34.25
CA GLU A 448 -63.30 43.43 34.13
C GLU A 448 -62.32 43.24 35.31
N GLU A 449 -62.83 43.06 36.53
CA GLU A 449 -62.01 42.70 37.71
C GLU A 449 -61.46 41.26 37.62
N GLU A 450 -62.11 40.34 36.89
CA GLU A 450 -61.54 39.03 36.55
C GLU A 450 -60.43 39.15 35.48
N GLU A 451 -60.60 40.01 34.46
CA GLU A 451 -59.54 40.26 33.48
C GLU A 451 -58.33 40.98 34.10
N GLU A 452 -58.52 41.94 35.00
CA GLU A 452 -57.42 42.55 35.75
C GLU A 452 -56.72 41.53 36.66
N ARG A 453 -57.46 40.67 37.37
CA ARG A 453 -56.87 39.56 38.15
C ARG A 453 -56.10 38.56 37.27
N ARG A 454 -56.56 38.33 36.03
CA ARG A 454 -55.85 37.51 35.05
C ARG A 454 -54.57 38.19 34.57
N ARG A 455 -54.63 39.46 34.15
CA ARG A 455 -53.46 40.24 33.70
C ARG A 455 -52.43 40.38 34.83
N HIS A 456 -52.86 40.55 36.08
CA HIS A 456 -51.96 40.57 37.24
C HIS A 456 -51.25 39.22 37.45
N ARG A 457 -51.95 38.09 37.22
CA ARG A 457 -51.34 36.76 37.26
C ARG A 457 -50.38 36.52 36.11
N GLU A 458 -50.75 36.88 34.88
CA GLU A 458 -49.87 36.78 33.71
C GLU A 458 -48.61 37.65 33.87
N LEU A 459 -48.71 38.80 34.55
CA LEU A 459 -47.57 39.62 34.95
C LEU A 459 -46.72 38.97 36.06
N GLN A 460 -47.33 38.36 37.08
CA GLN A 460 -46.59 37.61 38.12
C GLN A 460 -45.86 36.39 37.54
N GLU A 461 -46.50 35.64 36.64
CA GLU A 461 -45.90 34.50 35.95
C GLU A 461 -44.75 34.96 35.01
N ALA A 462 -44.86 36.13 34.39
CA ALA A 462 -43.79 36.74 33.59
C ALA A 462 -42.61 37.26 34.45
N GLU A 463 -42.90 37.90 35.60
CA GLU A 463 -41.88 38.36 36.56
C GLU A 463 -41.13 37.17 37.19
N GLU A 464 -41.85 36.09 37.54
CA GLU A 464 -41.22 34.86 38.04
C GLU A 464 -40.41 34.16 36.94
N ALA A 465 -40.87 34.16 35.68
CA ALA A 465 -40.10 33.64 34.56
C ALA A 465 -38.82 34.45 34.29
N GLU A 466 -38.85 35.78 34.41
CA GLU A 466 -37.64 36.59 34.31
C GLU A 466 -36.70 36.35 35.51
N ALA A 467 -37.23 36.26 36.73
CA ALA A 467 -36.44 35.94 37.92
C ALA A 467 -35.74 34.58 37.81
N ARG A 468 -36.45 33.54 37.36
CA ARG A 468 -35.87 32.21 37.07
C ARG A 468 -34.80 32.27 35.98
N ARG A 469 -35.01 33.07 34.92
CA ARG A 469 -33.99 33.27 33.88
C ARG A 469 -32.75 33.98 34.42
N ARG A 470 -32.90 35.03 35.24
CA ARG A 470 -31.76 35.72 35.86
C ARG A 470 -30.99 34.81 36.81
N ALA A 471 -31.68 33.99 37.60
CA ALA A 471 -31.05 32.99 38.46
C ALA A 471 -30.22 31.96 37.67
N ALA A 472 -30.74 31.46 36.54
CA ALA A 472 -29.99 30.56 35.65
C ALA A 472 -28.80 31.26 34.96
N GLU A 473 -28.90 32.56 34.66
CA GLU A 473 -27.80 33.37 34.10
C GLU A 473 -26.69 33.62 35.16
N GLU A 474 -27.07 33.82 36.43
CA GLU A 474 -26.16 33.91 37.59
C GLU A 474 -25.49 32.56 37.92
N GLU A 475 -26.24 31.45 37.88
CA GLU A 475 -25.73 30.09 38.06
C GLU A 475 -24.73 29.71 36.95
N ALA A 476 -25.04 30.03 35.69
CA ALA A 476 -24.13 29.82 34.56
C ALA A 476 -22.86 30.67 34.68
N ALA A 477 -22.97 31.93 35.15
CA ALA A 477 -21.82 32.79 35.42
C ALA A 477 -20.94 32.25 36.57
N ALA A 478 -21.56 31.72 37.64
CA ALA A 478 -20.85 31.08 38.74
C ALA A 478 -20.13 29.80 38.30
N ALA A 479 -20.75 28.98 37.46
CA ALA A 479 -20.12 27.78 36.88
C ALA A 479 -18.93 28.15 35.96
N ALA A 480 -19.05 29.19 35.13
CA ALA A 480 -17.95 29.69 34.31
C ALA A 480 -16.79 30.25 35.16
N ALA A 481 -17.09 30.95 36.25
CA ALA A 481 -16.08 31.44 37.19
C ALA A 481 -15.36 30.29 37.93
N ALA A 482 -16.09 29.22 38.30
CA ALA A 482 -15.51 28.04 38.91
C ALA A 482 -14.56 27.29 37.94
N ALA A 483 -14.96 27.12 36.67
CA ALA A 483 -14.12 26.51 35.64
C ALA A 483 -12.84 27.31 35.39
N ALA A 484 -12.94 28.65 35.30
CA ALA A 484 -11.77 29.53 35.15
C ALA A 484 -10.83 29.48 36.38
N ALA A 485 -11.37 29.34 37.59
CA ALA A 485 -10.58 29.16 38.80
C ALA A 485 -9.87 27.79 38.84
N GLU A 486 -10.48 26.74 38.30
CA GLU A 486 -9.84 25.42 38.15
C GLU A 486 -8.72 25.46 37.11
N GLU A 487 -8.93 26.14 35.97
CA GLU A 487 -7.90 26.36 34.96
C GLU A 487 -6.70 27.15 35.52
N GLU A 488 -6.95 28.21 36.29
CA GLU A 488 -5.88 28.96 36.96
C GLU A 488 -5.15 28.12 38.02
N ALA A 489 -5.88 27.29 38.78
CA ALA A 489 -5.28 26.39 39.77
C ALA A 489 -4.39 25.32 39.10
N ARG A 490 -4.84 24.73 37.98
CA ARG A 490 -4.04 23.80 37.16
C ARG A 490 -2.77 24.49 36.63
N ARG A 491 -2.88 25.73 36.13
CA ARG A 491 -1.72 26.49 35.64
C ARG A 491 -0.71 26.79 36.75
N ARG A 492 -1.16 27.09 37.97
CA ARG A 492 -0.30 27.29 39.14
C ARG A 492 0.40 26.00 39.58
N HIS A 493 -0.31 24.86 39.59
CA HIS A 493 0.31 23.55 39.86
C HIS A 493 1.43 23.26 38.84
N GLN A 494 1.16 23.53 37.56
CA GLN A 494 2.16 23.32 36.50
C GLN A 494 3.32 24.33 36.58
N GLU A 495 3.09 25.58 37.00
CA GLU A 495 4.16 26.55 37.32
C GLU A 495 5.02 26.11 38.51
N GLU A 496 4.43 25.49 39.55
CA GLU A 496 5.14 24.91 40.70
C GLU A 496 5.93 23.63 40.32
N GLU A 497 5.37 22.77 39.47
CA GLU A 497 6.05 21.60 38.91
C GLU A 497 7.25 22.01 38.04
N ASP A 498 7.08 22.97 37.12
CA ASP A 498 8.15 23.54 36.30
C ASP A 498 9.28 24.16 37.15
N GLU A 499 8.95 24.83 38.26
CA GLU A 499 9.97 25.34 39.18
C GLU A 499 10.66 24.21 39.95
N SER A 500 9.94 23.13 40.29
CA SER A 500 10.52 21.95 40.93
C SER A 500 11.48 21.18 40.03
N GLU A 501 11.15 21.01 38.73
CA GLU A 501 12.06 20.40 37.74
C GLU A 501 13.33 21.25 37.56
N ARG A 502 13.20 22.59 37.50
CA ARG A 502 14.35 23.50 37.40
C ARG A 502 15.25 23.42 38.64
N ARG A 503 14.68 23.40 39.84
CA ARG A 503 15.44 23.24 41.10
C ARG A 503 16.16 21.89 41.14
N LEU A 504 15.50 20.80 40.74
CA LEU A 504 16.13 19.47 40.58
C LEU A 504 17.29 19.50 39.56
N GLN A 505 17.14 20.25 38.46
CA GLN A 505 18.17 20.37 37.43
C GLN A 505 19.35 21.25 37.88
N GLU A 506 19.11 22.32 38.65
CA GLU A 506 20.16 23.10 39.31
C GLU A 506 20.91 22.28 40.37
N ASP A 507 20.21 21.49 41.20
CA ASP A 507 20.83 20.57 42.16
C ASP A 507 21.62 19.46 41.46
N MET A 508 21.17 18.93 40.32
CA MET A 508 21.96 18.01 39.49
C MET A 508 23.23 18.66 38.96
N HIS A 509 23.18 19.91 38.52
CA HIS A 509 24.38 20.65 38.09
C HIS A 509 25.33 20.97 39.27
N ALA A 510 24.79 21.25 40.46
CA ALA A 510 25.57 21.43 41.68
C ALA A 510 26.25 20.11 42.16
N ALA A 511 25.56 18.98 42.02
CA ALA A 511 26.09 17.65 42.30
C ALA A 511 27.18 17.24 41.29
N ALA A 512 26.98 17.50 40.00
CA ALA A 512 27.96 17.24 38.95
C ALA A 512 29.27 18.02 39.16
N ALA A 513 29.21 19.21 39.76
CA ALA A 513 30.40 19.98 40.15
C ALA A 513 31.16 19.41 41.36
N LYS A 514 30.69 18.31 42.00
CA LYS A 514 31.15 17.93 43.34
C LYS A 514 31.28 16.44 43.64
N SER A 515 31.59 15.59 42.66
CA SER A 515 32.23 14.29 42.95
C SER A 515 33.30 13.87 41.94
N VAL A 516 34.56 13.92 42.41
CA VAL A 516 35.68 13.17 41.84
C VAL A 516 36.45 12.45 42.96
N ASN A 517 35.80 11.49 43.64
CA ASN A 517 36.56 10.46 44.36
C ASN A 517 35.76 9.18 44.69
N ALA A 518 36.50 8.06 44.75
CA ALA A 518 36.23 6.81 45.48
C ALA A 518 34.77 6.27 45.59
N GLY A 519 34.42 5.27 44.78
CA GLY A 519 34.79 3.87 45.05
C GLY A 519 33.96 3.05 46.07
N ALA A 520 33.38 1.95 45.54
CA ALA A 520 33.05 0.67 46.17
C ALA A 520 31.75 0.50 47.00
N ASP A 521 31.37 -0.78 47.07
CA ASP A 521 30.26 -1.44 47.78
C ASP A 521 28.80 -1.13 47.37
N ALA A 522 28.00 -2.21 47.29
CA ALA A 522 26.57 -2.19 46.96
C ALA A 522 25.88 -3.43 47.56
N LEU A 523 24.98 -3.23 48.53
CA LEU A 523 24.27 -4.30 49.23
C LEU A 523 22.81 -3.95 49.53
N ILE A 524 21.91 -4.84 49.06
CA ILE A 524 20.66 -5.29 49.72
C ILE A 524 19.44 -4.34 49.77
N ALA A 525 18.45 -4.70 48.94
CA ALA A 525 16.98 -4.79 49.15
C ALA A 525 16.15 -3.62 49.74
N SER A 526 15.15 -3.18 48.98
CA SER A 526 13.70 -3.55 49.12
C SER A 526 12.93 -2.95 47.92
N SER A 527 11.88 -3.52 47.31
CA SER A 527 10.82 -4.47 47.72
C SER A 527 9.61 -3.82 48.41
N GLU A 528 8.88 -2.95 47.69
CA GLU A 528 7.53 -2.51 48.07
C GLU A 528 6.54 -2.61 46.89
N HIS A 529 5.28 -2.90 47.22
CA HIS A 529 4.13 -3.00 46.32
C HIS A 529 3.29 -1.71 46.43
N PRO A 530 2.68 -1.23 45.34
CA PRO A 530 1.34 -0.66 45.34
C PRO A 530 0.40 -1.66 44.66
N GLU A 531 -0.42 -2.43 45.38
CA GLU A 531 -1.66 -2.01 46.06
C GLU A 531 -2.86 -1.94 45.10
N ARG A 532 -3.95 -2.59 45.51
CA ARG A 532 -5.05 -3.06 44.66
C ARG A 532 -6.15 -2.00 44.51
N ALA A 533 -6.13 -1.23 43.42
CA ALA A 533 -7.22 -0.32 43.08
C ALA A 533 -8.45 -1.08 42.55
N THR A 534 -9.55 -1.08 43.31
CA THR A 534 -10.83 -1.69 42.90
C THR A 534 -11.66 -0.73 42.04
N GLY A 535 -11.89 -1.09 40.77
CA GLY A 535 -12.79 -0.44 39.82
C GLY A 535 -13.66 -1.48 39.09
N PRO A 536 -14.80 -1.10 38.49
CA PRO A 536 -15.88 -2.05 38.19
C PRO A 536 -15.66 -2.93 36.95
N GLN A 537 -16.41 -4.04 36.94
CA GLN A 537 -16.53 -5.06 35.87
C GLN A 537 -15.42 -6.12 35.77
N SER A 538 -15.26 -6.90 36.85
CA SER A 538 -14.65 -8.24 36.79
C SER A 538 -15.45 -9.13 35.84
N LYS A 539 -14.92 -9.38 34.64
CA LYS A 539 -15.44 -10.42 33.74
C LYS A 539 -14.94 -11.80 34.20
N SER A 540 -15.73 -12.84 33.94
CA SER A 540 -15.36 -14.23 34.14
C SER A 540 -15.50 -15.01 32.84
N ALA A 541 -14.73 -16.09 32.70
CA ALA A 541 -14.78 -16.97 31.53
C ALA A 541 -14.58 -18.43 31.93
N VAL A 542 -15.20 -19.37 31.20
CA VAL A 542 -14.96 -20.81 31.34
C VAL A 542 -13.95 -21.27 30.29
N VAL A 543 -13.05 -22.18 30.68
CA VAL A 543 -12.09 -22.80 29.77
C VAL A 543 -12.77 -23.88 28.92
N LEU A 544 -12.77 -23.69 27.60
CA LEU A 544 -13.30 -24.64 26.61
C LEU A 544 -12.31 -25.74 26.24
N TYR A 545 -11.00 -25.49 26.36
CA TYR A 545 -9.95 -26.44 26.00
C TYR A 545 -8.73 -26.28 26.92
N SER A 546 -8.08 -27.38 27.31
CA SER A 546 -6.85 -27.31 28.12
C SER A 546 -5.68 -26.65 27.38
N TYR A 547 -4.89 -25.82 28.08
CA TYR A 547 -3.69 -25.16 27.57
C TYR A 547 -2.51 -25.37 28.54
N GLU A 548 -1.29 -25.56 28.04
CA GLU A 548 -0.08 -25.67 28.85
C GLU A 548 0.80 -24.44 28.59
N ALA A 549 1.10 -23.68 29.64
CA ALA A 549 1.91 -22.46 29.56
C ALA A 549 3.31 -22.74 28.99
N ALA A 550 3.65 -22.05 27.90
CA ALA A 550 4.96 -22.15 27.26
C ALA A 550 6.02 -21.28 27.96
N GLU A 551 5.59 -20.13 28.50
CA GLU A 551 6.45 -19.11 29.12
C GLU A 551 6.00 -18.74 30.53
N ALA A 552 6.91 -18.18 31.34
CA ALA A 552 6.68 -17.92 32.77
C ALA A 552 5.64 -16.81 33.09
N ASN A 553 5.12 -16.14 32.07
CA ASN A 553 4.03 -15.15 32.15
C ASN A 553 2.69 -15.70 31.62
N GLU A 554 2.64 -16.94 31.15
CA GLU A 554 1.43 -17.64 30.74
C GLU A 554 0.84 -18.49 31.88
N MET A 555 -0.45 -18.79 31.80
CA MET A 555 -1.15 -19.66 32.75
C MET A 555 -1.67 -20.92 32.05
N SER A 556 -1.28 -22.09 32.54
CA SER A 556 -1.88 -23.35 32.10
C SER A 556 -3.36 -23.41 32.49
N LEU A 557 -4.21 -23.70 31.50
CA LEU A 557 -5.66 -23.80 31.63
C LEU A 557 -6.10 -25.26 31.71
N LEU A 558 -7.06 -25.57 32.56
CA LEU A 558 -7.72 -26.88 32.63
C LEU A 558 -9.13 -26.79 32.03
N GLU A 559 -9.49 -27.74 31.18
CA GLU A 559 -10.81 -27.77 30.52
C GLU A 559 -11.95 -27.82 31.57
N GLY A 560 -12.90 -26.88 31.48
CA GLY A 560 -13.96 -26.68 32.47
C GLY A 560 -13.60 -25.82 33.70
N GLU A 561 -12.37 -25.31 33.81
CA GLU A 561 -12.00 -24.34 34.86
C GLU A 561 -12.69 -22.98 34.63
N ILE A 562 -13.03 -22.26 35.71
CA ILE A 562 -13.54 -20.89 35.64
C ILE A 562 -12.43 -19.91 36.04
N LEU A 563 -12.22 -18.91 35.18
CA LEU A 563 -11.27 -17.83 35.35
C LEU A 563 -12.01 -16.54 35.72
N PHE A 564 -11.42 -15.77 36.62
CA PHE A 564 -11.94 -14.52 37.15
C PHE A 564 -11.02 -13.35 36.79
N ASN A 565 -11.54 -12.13 36.91
CA ASN A 565 -10.84 -10.88 36.57
C ASN A 565 -10.27 -10.90 35.13
N VAL A 566 -11.02 -11.50 34.20
CA VAL A 566 -10.59 -11.69 32.81
C VAL A 566 -10.52 -10.35 32.09
N SER A 567 -9.32 -10.00 31.62
CA SER A 567 -9.05 -8.79 30.85
C SER A 567 -8.46 -9.12 29.50
N GLU A 568 -9.01 -8.52 28.46
CA GLU A 568 -8.40 -8.49 27.14
C GLU A 568 -7.17 -7.58 27.16
N LEU A 569 -6.06 -8.04 26.57
CA LEU A 569 -4.78 -7.33 26.56
C LEU A 569 -4.25 -7.12 25.13
N ASP A 570 -4.37 -8.14 24.28
CA ASP A 570 -4.04 -8.08 22.85
C ASP A 570 -4.98 -9.01 22.06
N VAL A 571 -5.00 -8.87 20.73
CA VAL A 571 -5.88 -9.63 19.83
C VAL A 571 -5.53 -11.13 19.90
N GLY A 572 -6.38 -11.89 20.58
CA GLY A 572 -6.19 -13.32 20.78
C GLY A 572 -5.46 -13.70 22.09
N TRP A 573 -5.08 -12.75 22.94
CA TRP A 573 -4.43 -13.02 24.24
C TRP A 573 -5.05 -12.22 25.38
N TRP A 574 -5.56 -12.94 26.38
CA TRP A 574 -6.22 -12.37 27.56
C TRP A 574 -5.45 -12.77 28.83
N SER A 575 -5.62 -12.00 29.91
CA SER A 575 -5.16 -12.35 31.26
C SER A 575 -6.33 -12.69 32.17
N GLY A 576 -6.11 -13.56 33.14
CA GLY A 576 -7.08 -13.86 34.19
C GLY A 576 -6.46 -14.61 35.35
N GLU A 577 -7.28 -14.87 36.37
CA GLU A 577 -6.89 -15.51 37.62
C GLU A 577 -7.76 -16.76 37.86
N SER A 578 -7.14 -17.87 38.27
CA SER A 578 -7.85 -19.08 38.74
C SER A 578 -8.73 -18.80 39.98
N GLU A 579 -9.73 -19.64 40.23
CA GLU A 579 -10.66 -19.50 41.39
C GLU A 579 -9.94 -19.34 42.75
N ASP A 580 -8.86 -20.09 42.99
CA ASP A 580 -8.03 -19.99 44.20
C ASP A 580 -7.14 -18.73 44.26
N GLY A 581 -7.05 -17.94 43.19
CA GLY A 581 -6.08 -16.86 43.02
C GLY A 581 -4.61 -17.31 42.95
N ALA A 582 -4.35 -18.62 42.99
CA ALA A 582 -3.01 -19.20 43.09
C ALA A 582 -2.26 -19.31 41.75
N ARG A 583 -3.00 -19.30 40.63
CA ARG A 583 -2.48 -19.11 39.27
C ARG A 583 -3.08 -17.85 38.66
N SER A 584 -2.24 -17.06 38.01
CA SER A 584 -2.62 -15.91 37.19
C SER A 584 -1.60 -15.74 36.06
N GLY A 585 -2.04 -15.30 34.88
CA GLY A 585 -1.18 -15.17 33.71
C GLY A 585 -1.95 -15.00 32.41
N LEU A 586 -1.20 -14.97 31.29
CA LEU A 586 -1.74 -14.88 29.93
C LEU A 586 -2.21 -16.23 29.40
N PHE A 587 -3.24 -16.24 28.57
CA PHE A 587 -3.69 -17.40 27.82
C PHE A 587 -4.37 -16.99 26.50
N PRO A 588 -4.48 -17.90 25.51
CA PRO A 588 -5.12 -17.59 24.24
C PRO A 588 -6.64 -17.43 24.39
N ALA A 589 -7.20 -16.36 23.83
CA ALA A 589 -8.62 -16.00 23.94
C ALA A 589 -9.58 -17.08 23.41
N ASN A 590 -9.17 -17.81 22.36
CA ASN A 590 -10.00 -18.85 21.73
C ASN A 590 -10.06 -20.17 22.51
N TYR A 591 -9.45 -20.24 23.70
CA TYR A 591 -9.52 -21.38 24.62
C TYR A 591 -10.54 -21.15 25.76
N VAL A 592 -11.23 -20.01 25.78
CA VAL A 592 -12.20 -19.63 26.82
C VAL A 592 -13.48 -19.01 26.23
N GLU A 593 -14.57 -19.01 27.00
CA GLU A 593 -15.85 -18.35 26.67
C GLU A 593 -16.29 -17.46 27.84
N LEU A 594 -16.69 -16.20 27.57
CA LEU A 594 -17.14 -15.28 28.63
C LEU A 594 -18.48 -15.73 29.20
N ILE A 595 -18.58 -15.72 30.53
CA ILE A 595 -19.83 -15.91 31.26
C ILE A 595 -20.23 -14.58 31.91
N GLU A 596 -21.20 -13.89 31.31
CA GLU A 596 -21.82 -12.71 31.91
C GLU A 596 -22.80 -13.12 33.02
N HIS A 597 -22.33 -13.14 34.26
CA HIS A 597 -23.22 -13.19 35.42
C HIS A 597 -23.91 -11.84 35.61
N ALA A 598 -25.16 -11.75 35.16
CA ALA A 598 -26.03 -10.62 35.43
C ALA A 598 -26.22 -10.39 36.94
N HIS A 599 -26.24 -9.12 37.36
CA HIS A 599 -26.36 -8.71 38.77
C HIS A 599 -27.56 -9.34 39.48
N GLN A 600 -27.33 -9.88 40.68
CA GLN A 600 -28.37 -10.06 41.69
C GLN A 600 -27.75 -9.77 43.07
N ASP A 601 -28.12 -8.64 43.67
CA ASP A 601 -27.47 -8.16 44.89
C ASP A 601 -27.89 -8.97 46.14
N HIS A 602 -26.90 -9.20 47.02
CA HIS A 602 -27.00 -9.52 48.44
C HIS A 602 -28.25 -10.23 48.99
N TYR A 603 -28.05 -11.47 49.45
CA TYR A 603 -28.47 -11.86 50.81
C TYR A 603 -27.35 -12.63 51.51
N ASP A 604 -27.30 -12.51 52.84
CA ASP A 604 -26.28 -13.07 53.74
C ASP A 604 -26.88 -14.23 54.58
N ASP A 605 -26.03 -14.93 55.34
CA ASP A 605 -26.30 -16.03 56.29
C ASP A 605 -26.66 -17.41 55.70
N GLY A 606 -26.39 -18.49 56.46
CA GLY A 606 -27.32 -19.63 56.43
C GLY A 606 -26.85 -21.10 56.31
N ALA A 607 -25.55 -21.42 56.37
CA ALA A 607 -25.01 -22.74 56.75
C ALA A 607 -25.41 -24.08 56.02
N ALA A 608 -24.37 -24.89 55.75
CA ALA A 608 -24.28 -26.36 55.96
C ALA A 608 -24.95 -27.39 55.00
N ALA A 609 -24.04 -28.27 54.52
CA ALA A 609 -24.14 -29.76 54.51
C ALA A 609 -24.87 -30.55 53.39
N ALA A 610 -24.04 -31.00 52.43
CA ALA A 610 -23.70 -32.42 52.18
C ALA A 610 -24.63 -33.37 51.39
N ALA A 611 -23.98 -34.12 50.49
CA ALA A 611 -24.28 -35.48 49.99
C ALA A 611 -25.49 -35.67 49.03
N ALA A 612 -25.56 -36.73 48.20
CA ALA A 612 -24.54 -37.54 47.50
C ALA A 612 -25.21 -38.55 46.54
N ALA A 613 -24.64 -38.77 45.35
CA ALA A 613 -24.86 -39.96 44.47
C ALA A 613 -26.30 -40.24 43.96
N ALA A 614 -26.55 -41.21 43.06
CA ALA A 614 -25.91 -41.59 41.78
C ALA A 614 -26.75 -42.68 41.06
N GLU A 615 -26.85 -42.63 39.72
CA GLU A 615 -27.22 -43.71 38.77
C GLU A 615 -26.93 -43.14 37.35
N ALA A 616 -26.28 -43.78 36.35
CA ALA A 616 -26.25 -45.16 35.83
C ALA A 616 -27.53 -45.52 35.02
N GLU A 617 -27.50 -46.10 33.81
CA GLU A 617 -26.40 -46.56 32.93
C GLU A 617 -26.86 -46.65 31.43
N ALA A 618 -25.92 -46.84 30.50
CA ALA A 618 -26.00 -47.58 29.21
C ALA A 618 -26.91 -47.14 28.02
N ALA A 619 -26.27 -47.00 26.83
CA ALA A 619 -26.50 -47.64 25.51
C ALA A 619 -27.95 -47.84 24.91
N GLU A 620 -28.21 -47.92 23.59
CA GLU A 620 -27.39 -47.98 22.36
C GLU A 620 -28.22 -47.64 21.07
N ALA A 621 -27.54 -47.50 19.93
CA ALA A 621 -27.94 -47.95 18.56
C ALA A 621 -29.09 -47.30 17.71
N THR A 622 -28.64 -46.64 16.61
CA THR A 622 -29.09 -46.80 15.20
C THR A 622 -30.46 -46.34 14.64
N ALA A 623 -30.38 -45.31 13.77
CA ALA A 623 -30.74 -45.31 12.33
C ALA A 623 -32.20 -45.15 11.78
N ALA A 624 -32.30 -44.20 10.83
CA ALA A 624 -33.05 -44.21 9.55
C ALA A 624 -34.50 -43.64 9.39
N ALA A 625 -34.64 -42.87 8.29
CA ALA A 625 -35.79 -42.72 7.37
C ALA A 625 -37.03 -41.81 7.68
N HIS A 626 -37.06 -40.66 6.98
CA HIS A 626 -38.12 -40.13 6.07
C HIS A 626 -39.58 -39.82 6.50
N GLU A 627 -40.05 -38.62 6.07
CA GLU A 627 -41.45 -38.17 5.77
C GLU A 627 -42.51 -38.23 6.92
N GLU A 628 -43.59 -37.43 6.96
CA GLU A 628 -44.29 -36.49 6.05
C GLU A 628 -44.42 -35.07 6.70
N ALA A 629 -44.59 -33.92 6.06
CA ALA A 629 -45.35 -33.46 4.87
C ALA A 629 -46.87 -33.17 5.11
N SER A 630 -47.40 -32.18 4.38
CA SER A 630 -48.82 -31.76 4.28
C SER A 630 -49.42 -30.93 5.45
N TYR A 631 -50.42 -30.05 5.32
CA TYR A 631 -51.13 -29.42 4.18
C TYR A 631 -51.23 -27.88 4.45
N HIS A 632 -51.22 -26.98 3.48
CA HIS A 632 -52.35 -26.65 2.58
C HIS A 632 -51.89 -26.19 1.19
N ALA A 633 -52.79 -26.22 0.20
CA ALA A 633 -52.44 -26.01 -1.21
C ALA A 633 -53.43 -25.10 -1.99
N ALA A 634 -52.91 -24.60 -3.12
CA ALA A 634 -53.61 -24.00 -4.27
C ALA A 634 -54.29 -22.63 -4.09
N GLY A 635 -53.86 -21.66 -4.90
CA GLY A 635 -54.51 -20.36 -5.08
C GLY A 635 -53.69 -19.41 -5.96
N ALA A 636 -53.86 -19.48 -7.28
CA ALA A 636 -53.18 -18.57 -8.20
C ALA A 636 -53.90 -17.20 -8.23
N GLY A 637 -53.17 -16.12 -7.96
CA GLY A 637 -53.67 -14.75 -8.03
C GLY A 637 -52.52 -13.74 -8.00
N ALA A 638 -52.61 -12.69 -8.81
CA ALA A 638 -51.60 -11.64 -8.86
C ALA A 638 -51.79 -10.62 -7.73
N GLY A 639 -50.70 -10.26 -7.06
CA GLY A 639 -50.65 -9.20 -6.03
C GLY A 639 -49.23 -9.06 -5.51
N ALA A 640 -48.72 -7.83 -5.46
CA ALA A 640 -47.35 -7.53 -5.05
C ALA A 640 -47.31 -6.85 -3.68
N SER A 641 -46.34 -7.23 -2.85
CA SER A 641 -45.73 -6.39 -1.81
C SER A 641 -44.57 -7.12 -1.13
N HIS A 642 -43.63 -6.38 -0.53
CA HIS A 642 -42.52 -6.88 0.29
C HIS A 642 -41.50 -7.77 -0.43
N ALA A 643 -40.94 -7.25 -1.53
CA ALA A 643 -39.48 -7.33 -1.63
C ALA A 643 -38.87 -6.45 -0.51
N SER A 644 -37.83 -6.93 0.13
CA SER A 644 -36.92 -6.07 0.91
C SER A 644 -35.94 -5.41 -0.05
N ASP A 645 -35.66 -4.12 0.12
CA ASP A 645 -34.63 -3.39 -0.63
C ASP A 645 -33.21 -3.78 -0.15
N LYS A 646 -32.91 -5.08 -0.27
CA LYS A 646 -31.58 -5.72 -0.27
C LYS A 646 -30.76 -5.15 -1.44
N PRO A 647 -29.70 -4.32 -1.32
CA PRO A 647 -28.96 -3.94 -2.52
C PRO A 647 -28.38 -5.19 -3.21
N SER A 648 -28.27 -5.13 -4.52
CA SER A 648 -27.83 -6.22 -5.38
C SER A 648 -26.57 -5.81 -6.16
N ALA A 649 -25.83 -6.77 -6.71
CA ALA A 649 -24.73 -6.46 -7.61
C ALA A 649 -24.69 -7.44 -8.78
N VAL A 650 -24.12 -7.01 -9.91
CA VAL A 650 -23.88 -7.86 -11.08
C VAL A 650 -22.38 -8.03 -11.27
N ALA A 651 -21.92 -9.26 -11.43
CA ALA A 651 -20.50 -9.56 -11.65
C ALA A 651 -20.02 -8.98 -12.99
N LEU A 652 -18.93 -8.21 -12.94
CA LEU A 652 -18.24 -7.66 -14.11
C LEU A 652 -17.17 -8.62 -14.69
N TYR A 653 -16.74 -9.60 -13.91
CA TYR A 653 -15.74 -10.62 -14.27
C TYR A 653 -16.02 -11.94 -13.54
N ASP A 654 -15.52 -13.05 -14.08
CA ASP A 654 -15.47 -14.34 -13.37
C ASP A 654 -14.63 -14.23 -12.08
N TYR A 655 -15.12 -14.80 -10.97
CA TYR A 655 -14.38 -14.90 -9.71
C TYR A 655 -14.52 -16.31 -9.10
N ALA A 656 -13.41 -16.84 -8.60
CA ALA A 656 -13.34 -18.17 -8.01
C ALA A 656 -12.75 -18.07 -6.60
N ALA A 657 -13.47 -18.64 -5.63
CA ALA A 657 -13.08 -18.68 -4.22
C ALA A 657 -11.79 -19.48 -4.03
N GLY A 658 -10.83 -18.86 -3.35
CA GLY A 658 -9.63 -19.48 -2.79
C GLY A 658 -9.80 -19.94 -1.34
N GLU A 659 -10.65 -19.27 -0.55
CA GLU A 659 -10.90 -19.57 0.86
C GLU A 659 -12.34 -20.02 1.16
N PRO A 660 -12.61 -20.80 2.24
CA PRO A 660 -13.94 -21.37 2.52
C PRO A 660 -15.05 -20.36 2.88
N ASN A 661 -14.66 -19.12 3.12
CA ASN A 661 -15.48 -17.96 3.44
C ASN A 661 -15.80 -17.08 2.21
N GLU A 662 -15.31 -17.43 1.02
CA GLU A 662 -15.52 -16.71 -0.23
C GLU A 662 -16.57 -17.40 -1.12
N ILE A 663 -17.26 -16.63 -1.99
CA ILE A 663 -18.18 -17.19 -3.00
C ILE A 663 -17.62 -17.12 -4.41
N SER A 664 -17.89 -18.16 -5.21
CA SER A 664 -17.56 -18.17 -6.64
C SER A 664 -18.78 -17.80 -7.50
N PHE A 665 -18.57 -16.98 -8.52
CA PHE A 665 -19.57 -16.50 -9.48
C PHE A 665 -18.96 -16.23 -10.86
N VAL A 666 -19.79 -16.14 -11.90
CA VAL A 666 -19.37 -15.86 -13.29
C VAL A 666 -19.74 -14.45 -13.75
N GLU A 667 -19.08 -13.94 -14.79
CA GLU A 667 -19.41 -12.67 -15.44
C GLU A 667 -20.90 -12.61 -15.81
N GLY A 668 -21.60 -11.55 -15.37
CA GLY A 668 -23.04 -11.37 -15.53
C GLY A 668 -23.93 -12.07 -14.49
N GLU A 669 -23.39 -12.83 -13.54
CA GLU A 669 -24.16 -13.39 -12.42
C GLU A 669 -24.64 -12.28 -11.49
N THR A 670 -25.87 -12.41 -10.96
CA THR A 670 -26.43 -11.46 -9.98
C THR A 670 -26.24 -11.99 -8.57
N ILE A 671 -25.57 -11.20 -7.73
CA ILE A 671 -25.34 -11.45 -6.31
C ILE A 671 -26.37 -10.62 -5.53
N LEU A 672 -27.00 -11.26 -4.54
CA LEU A 672 -28.07 -10.69 -3.73
C LEU A 672 -27.60 -10.42 -2.30
N GLU A 673 -28.32 -9.55 -1.59
CA GLU A 673 -28.09 -9.23 -0.18
C GLU A 673 -26.68 -8.67 0.09
N ILE A 674 -26.25 -7.68 -0.69
CA ILE A 674 -24.90 -7.11 -0.60
C ILE A 674 -24.69 -6.38 0.73
N GLU A 675 -23.67 -6.79 1.47
CA GLU A 675 -23.22 -6.17 2.72
C GLU A 675 -21.76 -5.71 2.59
N GLN A 676 -21.51 -4.42 2.77
CA GLN A 676 -20.18 -3.84 2.58
C GLN A 676 -19.35 -3.98 3.87
N VAL A 677 -18.71 -5.13 4.04
CA VAL A 677 -17.88 -5.45 5.22
C VAL A 677 -16.64 -4.57 5.28
N THR A 678 -16.03 -4.26 4.13
CA THR A 678 -14.95 -3.27 3.96
C THR A 678 -15.05 -2.56 2.60
N ASP A 679 -14.22 -1.55 2.37
CA ASP A 679 -14.14 -0.85 1.06
C ASP A 679 -13.74 -1.80 -0.09
N ASP A 680 -12.83 -2.77 0.17
CA ASP A 680 -12.30 -3.69 -0.84
C ASP A 680 -13.05 -5.04 -0.90
N TRP A 681 -13.73 -5.47 0.17
CA TRP A 681 -14.43 -6.76 0.26
C TRP A 681 -15.87 -6.62 0.74
N TRP A 682 -16.78 -7.19 -0.04
CA TRP A 682 -18.21 -7.25 0.26
C TRP A 682 -18.64 -8.69 0.53
N GLN A 683 -19.71 -8.86 1.29
CA GLN A 683 -20.40 -10.13 1.52
C GLN A 683 -21.71 -10.14 0.70
N GLY A 684 -22.15 -11.33 0.28
CA GLY A 684 -23.41 -11.50 -0.42
C GLY A 684 -23.73 -12.95 -0.73
N VAL A 685 -24.85 -13.18 -1.40
CA VAL A 685 -25.40 -14.50 -1.74
C VAL A 685 -25.40 -14.69 -3.26
N ASN A 686 -24.73 -15.73 -3.76
CA ASN A 686 -24.70 -16.02 -5.20
C ASN A 686 -26.00 -16.71 -5.69
N HIS A 687 -26.11 -16.99 -6.99
CA HIS A 687 -27.32 -17.60 -7.56
C HIS A 687 -27.63 -19.01 -7.03
N LYS A 688 -26.64 -19.68 -6.40
CA LYS A 688 -26.80 -21.01 -5.79
C LYS A 688 -27.33 -20.96 -4.35
N GLY A 689 -27.40 -19.78 -3.73
CA GLY A 689 -27.70 -19.62 -2.31
C GLY A 689 -26.50 -19.80 -1.39
N GLU A 690 -25.28 -19.74 -1.93
CA GLU A 690 -24.04 -19.76 -1.14
C GLU A 690 -23.73 -18.32 -0.68
N THR A 691 -23.50 -18.12 0.62
CA THR A 691 -23.15 -16.82 1.22
C THR A 691 -21.65 -16.75 1.50
N GLY A 692 -21.01 -15.63 1.15
CA GLY A 692 -19.60 -15.40 1.48
C GLY A 692 -19.06 -14.08 0.94
N LEU A 693 -17.76 -13.89 1.12
CA LEU A 693 -16.99 -12.71 0.72
C LEU A 693 -16.56 -12.75 -0.75
N PHE A 694 -16.34 -11.57 -1.32
CA PHE A 694 -15.73 -11.37 -2.63
C PHE A 694 -15.19 -9.93 -2.78
N PRO A 695 -14.28 -9.67 -3.74
CA PRO A 695 -13.72 -8.33 -3.94
C PRO A 695 -14.73 -7.37 -4.60
N ALA A 696 -14.86 -6.17 -4.02
CA ALA A 696 -15.80 -5.13 -4.48
C ALA A 696 -15.59 -4.72 -5.94
N ASN A 697 -14.34 -4.77 -6.44
CA ASN A 697 -13.99 -4.39 -7.80
C ASN A 697 -14.32 -5.44 -8.88
N TYR A 698 -14.91 -6.58 -8.51
CA TYR A 698 -15.39 -7.60 -9.45
C TYR A 698 -16.89 -7.46 -9.77
N VAL A 699 -17.59 -6.48 -9.19
CA VAL A 699 -19.05 -6.33 -9.32
C VAL A 699 -19.46 -4.86 -9.56
N GLU A 700 -20.62 -4.65 -10.17
CA GLU A 700 -21.30 -3.34 -10.26
C GLU A 700 -22.55 -3.36 -9.38
N LEU A 701 -22.67 -2.38 -8.46
CA LEU A 701 -23.77 -2.31 -7.49
C LEU A 701 -25.04 -1.75 -8.15
N HIS A 702 -26.12 -2.54 -8.11
CA HIS A 702 -27.47 -2.14 -8.51
C HIS A 702 -28.32 -1.89 -7.25
N GLN A 703 -28.59 -0.60 -7.01
CA GLN A 703 -29.54 -0.07 -6.02
C GLN A 703 -30.92 0.15 -6.65
#